data_AF-A0A817YNL6-F1
#
_entry.id   AF-A0A817YNL6-F1
#
_cell.length_a   1.000
_cell.length_b   1.000
_cell.length_c   1.000
_cell.angle_alpha   90.00
_cell.angle_beta   90.00
_cell.angle_gamma   90.00
#
_symmetry.space_group_name_H-M   'P 1'
#
loop_
_entity.id
_entity.type
_entity.pdbx_description
1 polymer ?
#
loop_
_entity_poly.entity_id
_entity_poly.type
_entity_poly.pdbx_seq_one_letter_code
_entity_poly.pdbx_strand_id
1 'polypeptide(L)'
;MIPVSFNGLDPLFMYTQLLKEALLEIEDDDEKSIKDLADYCRKQDDIPEDQIKQVEREYRKHTPIWWYTAETFMYPILNRGLRQMDVDIILKMGFFIRHLHNHISKLHQEQQGSMPTRFQVFRGQGLSMEDFEKMKKTKGGLMSFNNFLSTSRNRNISLDSFARPATSNPNSVGILFVMDIDTAVCKQSSTQFAEVSQVGYFKGKEEEILFSTHTIFRIDWIKRIDDQHTDRLWQANLTLVSNQDDDFSKLTAHLRKEFKIKKGWNRLGEILIKLGESAKAEHLYNILVDKATSDNDQAEYNFQLGWVYNDIGEYSKALSYYEKSLKIKEKALPPSHPDLAVSYNSIGQVYFNIGDYSKALEYYERALKIKEKALPPTHPDVATSYNSIGSVHESMGNHSKALEVYEKGLRIREKSLPPNHPDVAASYNNIGAVYDIMGDYSKALSYHNRSLEIYEKALPPYHPRLATLYACIGSVYDAMNEYSKAFSFYKKDLEICLKVLHPNHPDLANCYSNLGSISDKMCDYQEAISFYKKAIKIYKKTLSSRHHNLGGCYSNAALTYKNMGQYTKALSYYEKALEIESHILPGNHPDMATLYNNMGSLYLSMNDWEKSVKFFKKALKIRRKVLPSNHIDLAASYNNIGVAYAKINDLDKAQESYMRAIEVYEKASTSNQSVLAASYNNIGSVYDQMGEHSKALEYYEKAHNINQAVLPSTHLNLATTYTNIGTKYDDIGEHSKAVSYHETALAIRRKALSSDHPDLAASYINIGRVYDNIGEHMKAITAVENAIEIEEKLLPSDHPHLTICRENREYVRKRL
;
A
#
# COMPACT_ATOMS: atom_id res chain seq x y z
N MET A 1 -20.48 20.92 0.24
CA MET A 1 -21.34 20.07 -0.61
C MET A 1 -20.61 19.81 -1.91
N ILE A 2 -20.23 18.56 -2.17
CA ILE A 2 -19.74 18.13 -3.49
C ILE A 2 -20.78 17.14 -4.02
N PRO A 3 -21.41 17.37 -5.18
CA PRO A 3 -22.44 16.49 -5.70
C PRO A 3 -21.86 15.18 -6.23
N VAL A 4 -22.76 14.21 -6.30
CA VAL A 4 -22.60 12.75 -6.54
C VAL A 4 -22.00 12.38 -7.93
N SER A 5 -21.58 13.32 -8.77
CA SER A 5 -21.18 13.05 -10.17
C SER A 5 -19.69 12.72 -10.43
N PHE A 6 -18.80 12.78 -9.44
CA PHE A 6 -17.36 12.50 -9.66
C PHE A 6 -17.03 11.06 -10.05
N ASN A 7 -17.95 10.12 -9.87
CA ASN A 7 -17.72 8.68 -10.09
C ASN A 7 -17.50 8.27 -11.57
N GLY A 8 -17.62 9.20 -12.52
CA GLY A 8 -17.38 8.96 -13.96
C GLY A 8 -16.23 9.75 -14.57
N LEU A 9 -15.52 10.57 -13.78
CA LEU A 9 -14.43 11.43 -14.26
C LEU A 9 -13.10 10.85 -13.86
N ASP A 10 -12.26 10.54 -14.84
CA ASP A 10 -10.90 10.08 -14.58
C ASP A 10 -10.00 11.29 -14.26
N PRO A 11 -9.53 11.48 -13.01
CA PRO A 11 -8.70 12.62 -12.64
C PRO A 11 -7.37 12.64 -13.39
N LEU A 12 -6.93 11.48 -13.93
CA LEU A 12 -5.68 11.32 -14.68
C LEU A 12 -5.55 12.28 -15.84
N PHE A 13 -6.66 12.56 -16.52
CA PHE A 13 -6.68 13.46 -17.66
C PHE A 13 -6.43 14.92 -17.28
N MET A 14 -6.76 15.32 -16.05
CA MET A 14 -6.54 16.70 -15.61
C MET A 14 -5.11 16.97 -15.18
N TYR A 15 -4.34 15.93 -14.85
CA TYR A 15 -2.90 16.08 -14.67
C TYR A 15 -2.21 16.54 -15.96
N THR A 16 -2.77 16.22 -17.15
CA THR A 16 -2.24 16.75 -18.41
C THR A 16 -2.53 18.23 -18.61
N GLN A 17 -3.60 18.76 -18.00
CA GLN A 17 -3.82 20.21 -17.92
C GLN A 17 -2.74 20.88 -17.09
N LEU A 18 -2.50 20.35 -15.89
CA LEU A 18 -1.49 20.90 -14.98
C LEU A 18 -0.08 20.74 -15.55
N LEU A 19 0.18 19.63 -16.27
CA LEU A 19 1.38 19.41 -17.06
C LEU A 19 1.55 20.48 -18.12
N LYS A 20 0.51 20.72 -18.94
CA LYS A 20 0.53 21.79 -19.94
C LYS A 20 0.83 23.13 -19.29
N GLU A 21 0.11 23.49 -18.23
CA GLU A 21 0.35 24.74 -17.50
C GLU A 21 1.79 24.82 -16.99
N ALA A 22 2.32 23.76 -16.39
CA ALA A 22 3.70 23.70 -15.93
C ALA A 22 4.71 23.86 -17.07
N LEU A 23 4.48 23.23 -18.22
CA LEU A 23 5.33 23.35 -19.41
C LEU A 23 5.31 24.75 -20.02
N LEU A 24 4.17 25.44 -19.96
CA LEU A 24 4.04 26.81 -20.46
C LEU A 24 4.70 27.85 -19.55
N GLU A 25 4.90 27.54 -18.27
CA GLU A 25 5.64 28.39 -17.32
C GLU A 25 7.16 28.30 -17.49
N ILE A 26 7.67 27.31 -18.22
CA ILE A 26 9.11 27.10 -18.37
C ILE A 26 9.68 28.07 -19.41
N GLU A 27 10.66 28.86 -18.98
CA GLU A 27 11.43 29.75 -19.83
C GLU A 27 12.73 29.06 -20.29
N ASP A 28 12.74 28.60 -21.54
CA ASP A 28 13.92 28.02 -22.17
C ASP A 28 14.58 28.98 -23.18
N ASP A 29 15.91 28.91 -23.27
CA ASP A 29 16.69 29.49 -24.37
C ASP A 29 16.47 28.64 -25.64
N ASP A 30 15.74 29.18 -26.60
CA ASP A 30 15.35 28.48 -27.81
C ASP A 30 16.55 27.95 -28.62
N GLU A 31 17.65 28.69 -28.73
CA GLU A 31 18.79 28.26 -29.56
C GLU A 31 19.51 27.08 -28.93
N LYS A 32 19.73 27.17 -27.62
CA LYS A 32 20.26 26.07 -26.84
C LYS A 32 19.33 24.86 -26.89
N SER A 33 18.03 25.07 -26.83
CA SER A 33 17.03 23.99 -26.79
C SER A 33 16.91 23.25 -28.12
N ILE A 34 16.99 23.96 -29.25
CA ILE A 34 17.02 23.34 -30.59
C ILE A 34 18.26 22.47 -30.74
N LYS A 35 19.43 22.96 -30.30
CA LYS A 35 20.67 22.19 -30.34
C LYS A 35 20.61 20.96 -29.42
N ASP A 36 20.11 21.14 -28.20
CA ASP A 36 19.88 20.07 -27.23
C ASP A 36 18.94 18.98 -27.78
N LEU A 37 17.89 19.37 -28.51
CA LEU A 37 16.98 18.44 -29.20
C LEU A 37 17.70 17.70 -30.34
N ALA A 38 18.46 18.41 -31.17
CA ALA A 38 19.21 17.81 -32.27
C ALA A 38 20.22 16.78 -31.76
N ASP A 39 20.98 17.11 -30.71
CA ASP A 39 21.95 16.20 -30.09
C ASP A 39 21.28 15.00 -29.43
N TYR A 40 20.06 15.16 -28.90
CA TYR A 40 19.24 14.04 -28.44
C TYR A 40 18.80 13.15 -29.61
N CYS A 41 18.30 13.74 -30.70
CA CYS A 41 17.85 13.01 -31.88
C CYS A 41 18.99 12.25 -32.57
N ARG A 42 20.22 12.78 -32.60
CA ARG A 42 21.40 12.08 -33.15
C ARG A 42 21.75 10.79 -32.41
N LYS A 43 21.35 10.69 -31.14
CA LYS A 43 21.56 9.49 -30.31
C LYS A 43 20.46 8.44 -30.51
N GLN A 44 19.42 8.76 -31.28
CA GLN A 44 18.36 7.83 -31.62
C GLN A 44 18.66 7.22 -32.99
N ASP A 45 18.69 5.89 -33.10
CA ASP A 45 19.07 5.19 -34.34
C ASP A 45 18.02 5.30 -35.46
N ASP A 46 16.83 5.85 -35.18
CA ASP A 46 15.67 5.88 -36.06
C ASP A 46 15.44 7.21 -36.79
N ILE A 47 16.26 8.22 -36.56
CA ILE A 47 16.08 9.58 -37.14
C ILE A 47 17.19 9.89 -38.15
N PRO A 48 16.87 10.12 -39.43
CA PRO A 48 17.87 10.48 -40.43
C PRO A 48 18.58 11.81 -40.11
N GLU A 49 19.92 11.81 -40.16
CA GLU A 49 20.77 13.00 -39.88
C GLU A 49 20.38 14.21 -40.74
N ASP A 50 19.95 14.00 -41.98
CA ASP A 50 19.53 15.09 -42.87
C ASP A 50 18.27 15.81 -42.35
N GLN A 51 17.33 15.08 -41.74
CA GLN A 51 16.15 15.71 -41.11
C GLN A 51 16.56 16.51 -39.86
N ILE A 52 17.52 16.01 -39.07
CA ILE A 52 18.02 16.70 -37.88
C ILE A 52 18.69 18.02 -38.28
N LYS A 53 19.59 17.99 -39.27
CA LYS A 53 20.26 19.19 -39.81
C LYS A 53 19.27 20.17 -40.41
N GLN A 54 18.19 19.69 -41.01
CA GLN A 54 17.12 20.54 -41.53
C GLN A 54 16.46 21.33 -40.40
N VAL A 55 16.07 20.66 -39.31
CA VAL A 55 15.49 21.34 -38.14
C VAL A 55 16.47 22.37 -37.57
N GLU A 56 17.74 22.03 -37.34
CA GLU A 56 18.74 22.97 -36.80
C GLU A 56 18.89 24.26 -37.63
N ARG A 57 18.88 24.14 -38.97
CA ARG A 57 19.10 25.28 -39.87
C ARG A 57 17.83 26.07 -40.17
N GLU A 58 16.68 25.39 -40.19
CA GLU A 58 15.46 25.93 -40.77
C GLU A 58 14.33 26.10 -39.77
N TYR A 59 14.51 25.70 -38.50
CA TYR A 59 13.45 25.77 -37.49
C TYR A 59 12.75 27.14 -37.47
N ARG A 60 13.53 28.23 -37.44
CA ARG A 60 13.01 29.61 -37.42
C ARG A 60 12.46 30.12 -38.76
N LYS A 61 12.72 29.42 -39.87
CA LYS A 61 12.19 29.80 -41.20
C LYS A 61 10.73 29.39 -41.38
N HIS A 62 10.27 28.43 -40.59
CA HIS A 62 8.91 27.90 -40.64
C HIS A 62 8.18 28.11 -39.32
N THR A 63 6.85 28.07 -39.37
CA THR A 63 6.04 28.19 -38.15
C THR A 63 6.02 26.87 -37.37
N PRO A 64 5.74 26.89 -36.06
CA PRO A 64 5.61 25.65 -35.28
C PRO A 64 4.54 24.68 -35.81
N ILE A 65 3.44 25.21 -36.37
CA ILE A 65 2.35 24.40 -36.94
C ILE A 65 2.82 23.73 -38.23
N TRP A 66 3.64 24.41 -39.04
CA TRP A 66 4.25 23.81 -40.21
C TRP A 66 5.11 22.61 -39.81
N TRP A 67 5.98 22.75 -38.81
CA TRP A 67 6.80 21.63 -38.30
C TRP A 67 5.96 20.49 -37.72
N TYR A 68 4.86 20.80 -37.05
CA TYR A 68 3.96 19.78 -36.49
C TYR A 68 3.20 18.99 -37.56
N THR A 69 2.90 19.62 -38.69
CA THR A 69 2.12 19.00 -39.79
C THR A 69 3.01 18.46 -40.91
N ALA A 70 4.31 18.79 -40.91
CA ALA A 70 5.27 18.29 -41.87
C ALA A 70 5.62 16.82 -41.62
N GLU A 71 5.97 16.11 -42.70
CA GLU A 71 6.48 14.74 -42.67
C GLU A 71 7.92 14.70 -42.13
N THR A 72 8.09 15.10 -40.87
CA THR A 72 9.37 15.15 -40.15
C THR A 72 9.27 14.38 -38.84
N PHE A 73 10.40 14.12 -38.20
CA PHE A 73 10.43 13.45 -36.89
C PHE A 73 9.78 14.25 -35.75
N MET A 74 9.51 15.55 -35.91
CA MET A 74 8.99 16.42 -34.85
C MET A 74 7.61 15.94 -34.32
N TYR A 75 6.69 15.61 -35.22
CA TYR A 75 5.37 15.09 -34.87
C TYR A 75 5.42 13.76 -34.10
N PRO A 76 6.08 12.69 -34.60
CA PRO A 76 6.09 11.40 -33.92
C PRO A 76 6.82 11.45 -32.58
N ILE A 77 7.94 12.17 -32.47
CA ILE A 77 8.68 12.29 -31.19
C ILE A 77 7.84 13.04 -30.17
N LEU A 78 7.26 14.19 -30.52
CA LEU A 78 6.43 14.96 -29.59
C LEU A 78 5.25 14.13 -29.07
N ASN A 79 4.55 13.44 -29.98
CA ASN A 79 3.41 12.63 -29.61
C ASN A 79 3.80 11.41 -28.76
N ARG A 80 4.96 10.80 -29.02
CA ARG A 80 5.54 9.75 -28.17
C ARG A 80 5.81 10.30 -26.77
N GLY A 81 6.48 11.45 -26.68
CA GLY A 81 6.85 12.08 -25.42
C GLY A 81 5.65 12.42 -24.55
N LEU A 82 4.66 13.12 -25.10
CA LEU A 82 3.44 13.49 -24.36
C LEU A 82 2.58 12.27 -23.98
N ARG A 83 2.52 11.24 -24.84
CA ARG A 83 1.72 10.02 -24.56
C ARG A 83 2.36 9.14 -23.49
N GLN A 84 3.67 8.99 -23.53
CA GLN A 84 4.42 8.12 -22.60
C GLN A 84 4.90 8.87 -21.37
N MET A 85 4.70 10.19 -21.31
CA MET A 85 5.31 11.07 -20.31
C MET A 85 6.84 10.91 -20.28
N ASP A 86 7.46 10.80 -21.47
CA ASP A 86 8.90 10.63 -21.59
C ASP A 86 9.59 11.94 -21.18
N VAL A 87 10.29 11.89 -20.06
CA VAL A 87 10.90 13.07 -19.43
C VAL A 87 11.98 13.67 -20.31
N ASP A 88 12.80 12.86 -20.99
CA ASP A 88 13.84 13.37 -21.87
C ASP A 88 13.22 14.11 -23.05
N ILE A 89 12.23 13.49 -23.70
CA ILE A 89 11.54 14.14 -24.82
C ILE A 89 10.86 15.43 -24.37
N ILE A 90 10.15 15.41 -23.23
CA ILE A 90 9.46 16.59 -22.70
C ILE A 90 10.45 17.70 -22.38
N LEU A 91 11.60 17.37 -21.76
CA LEU A 91 12.67 18.33 -21.50
C LEU A 91 13.27 18.92 -22.77
N LYS A 92 13.47 18.09 -23.81
CA LYS A 92 14.06 18.54 -25.08
C LYS A 92 13.07 19.26 -26.00
N MET A 93 11.78 18.96 -25.90
CA MET A 93 10.73 19.52 -26.76
C MET A 93 9.84 20.55 -26.05
N GLY A 94 10.13 20.90 -24.79
CA GLY A 94 9.37 21.89 -24.02
C GLY A 94 9.18 23.21 -24.77
N PHE A 95 10.27 23.75 -25.32
CA PHE A 95 10.24 24.95 -26.17
C PHE A 95 9.27 24.80 -27.37
N PHE A 96 9.29 23.65 -28.06
CA PHE A 96 8.44 23.39 -29.22
C PHE A 96 6.97 23.27 -28.83
N ILE A 97 6.66 22.61 -27.70
CA ILE A 97 5.31 22.53 -27.14
C ILE A 97 4.76 23.92 -26.87
N ARG A 98 5.56 24.77 -26.24
CA ARG A 98 5.22 26.17 -25.95
C ARG A 98 5.00 26.98 -27.22
N HIS A 99 5.90 26.87 -28.20
CA HIS A 99 5.77 27.58 -29.47
C HIS A 99 4.53 27.15 -30.26
N LEU A 100 4.27 25.84 -30.30
CA LEU A 100 3.10 25.30 -30.98
C LEU A 100 1.80 25.76 -30.30
N HIS A 101 1.74 25.69 -28.97
CA HIS A 101 0.62 26.20 -28.18
C HIS A 101 0.37 27.70 -28.44
N ASN A 102 1.41 28.53 -28.31
CA ASN A 102 1.29 29.98 -28.50
C ASN A 102 0.89 30.34 -29.93
N HIS A 103 1.40 29.62 -30.94
CA HIS A 103 1.02 29.86 -32.33
C HIS A 103 -0.43 29.50 -32.60
N ILE A 104 -0.93 28.37 -32.07
CA ILE A 104 -2.36 28.01 -32.13
C ILE A 104 -3.20 29.05 -31.39
N SER A 105 -2.79 29.48 -30.19
CA SER A 105 -3.50 30.50 -29.41
C SER A 105 -3.62 31.82 -30.17
N LYS A 106 -2.54 32.25 -30.83
CA LYS A 106 -2.53 33.48 -31.62
C LYS A 106 -3.51 33.38 -32.80
N LEU A 107 -3.44 32.30 -33.58
CA LEU A 107 -4.36 32.09 -34.69
C LEU A 107 -5.81 31.96 -34.23
N HIS A 108 -6.05 31.30 -33.09
CA HIS A 108 -7.39 31.21 -32.49
C HIS A 108 -8.00 32.59 -32.25
N GLN A 109 -7.21 33.52 -31.71
CA GLN A 109 -7.65 34.91 -31.47
C GLN A 109 -7.90 35.65 -32.78
N GLU A 110 -7.02 35.51 -33.77
CA GLU A 110 -7.16 36.14 -35.09
C GLU A 110 -8.39 35.62 -35.87
N GLN A 111 -8.72 34.34 -35.74
CA GLN A 111 -9.80 33.66 -36.46
C GLN A 111 -11.15 33.71 -35.74
N GLN A 112 -11.21 34.22 -34.51
CA GLN A 112 -12.40 34.13 -33.65
C GLN A 112 -13.66 34.81 -34.26
N GLY A 113 -13.47 35.80 -35.14
CA GLY A 113 -14.55 36.50 -35.84
C GLY A 113 -14.93 35.91 -37.21
N SER A 114 -14.10 35.05 -37.80
CA SER A 114 -14.31 34.49 -39.14
C SER A 114 -14.90 33.07 -39.13
N MET A 115 -14.89 32.41 -37.98
CA MET A 115 -15.36 31.02 -37.86
C MET A 115 -16.88 30.92 -37.73
N PRO A 116 -17.51 29.88 -38.31
CA PRO A 116 -18.94 29.62 -38.10
C PRO A 116 -19.28 29.42 -36.63
N THR A 117 -20.47 29.84 -36.22
CA THR A 117 -20.95 29.68 -34.83
C THR A 117 -20.87 28.22 -34.37
N ARG A 118 -21.28 27.29 -35.24
CA ARG A 118 -21.16 25.84 -35.04
C ARG A 118 -20.61 25.16 -36.28
N PHE A 119 -19.72 24.19 -36.09
CA PHE A 119 -19.21 23.32 -37.16
C PHE A 119 -18.79 21.96 -36.59
N GLN A 120 -18.65 20.98 -37.48
CA GLN A 120 -18.19 19.64 -37.13
C GLN A 120 -16.76 19.43 -37.55
N VAL A 121 -16.02 18.69 -36.73
CA VAL A 121 -14.71 18.14 -37.08
C VAL A 121 -14.66 16.66 -36.78
N PHE A 122 -13.81 15.97 -37.51
CA PHE A 122 -13.71 14.53 -37.52
C PHE A 122 -12.30 14.09 -37.16
N ARG A 123 -12.19 13.01 -36.39
CA ARG A 123 -10.93 12.35 -36.10
C ARG A 123 -11.11 10.84 -36.12
N GLY A 124 -10.39 10.15 -37.00
CA GLY A 124 -10.31 8.70 -37.00
C GLY A 124 -9.07 8.19 -36.27
N GLN A 125 -9.21 7.08 -35.54
CA GLN A 125 -8.08 6.36 -34.95
C GLN A 125 -8.46 4.92 -34.56
N GLY A 126 -7.45 4.12 -34.20
CA GLY A 126 -7.64 2.87 -33.48
C GLY A 126 -7.75 3.07 -31.98
N LEU A 127 -8.57 2.25 -31.32
CA LEU A 127 -8.60 2.10 -29.87
C LEU A 127 -8.38 0.65 -29.47
N SER A 128 -7.62 0.40 -28.41
CA SER A 128 -7.53 -0.95 -27.83
C SER A 128 -8.92 -1.39 -27.35
N MET A 129 -9.16 -2.70 -27.31
CA MET A 129 -10.44 -3.22 -26.83
C MET A 129 -10.74 -2.79 -25.38
N GLU A 130 -9.71 -2.70 -24.55
CA GLU A 130 -9.82 -2.24 -23.16
C GLU A 130 -10.25 -0.77 -23.07
N ASP A 131 -9.58 0.11 -23.82
CA ASP A 131 -9.91 1.55 -23.85
C ASP A 131 -11.30 1.79 -24.41
N PHE A 132 -11.69 1.01 -25.42
CA PHE A 132 -13.01 1.10 -26.04
C PHE A 132 -14.13 0.70 -25.07
N GLU A 133 -13.97 -0.40 -24.33
CA GLU A 133 -14.95 -0.82 -23.32
C GLU A 133 -15.00 0.16 -22.14
N LYS A 134 -13.87 0.76 -21.74
CA LYS A 134 -13.85 1.86 -20.77
C LYS A 134 -14.64 3.07 -21.28
N MET A 135 -14.45 3.45 -22.55
CA MET A 135 -15.17 4.55 -23.20
C MET A 135 -16.68 4.29 -23.28
N LYS A 136 -17.13 3.06 -23.59
CA LYS A 136 -18.56 2.70 -23.56
C LYS A 136 -19.18 2.86 -22.18
N LYS A 137 -18.48 2.41 -21.13
CA LYS A 137 -18.95 2.51 -19.74
C LYS A 137 -19.05 3.95 -19.23
N THR A 138 -18.28 4.86 -19.84
CA THR A 138 -18.21 6.29 -19.47
C THR A 138 -19.06 7.20 -20.36
N LYS A 139 -20.06 6.63 -21.07
CA LYS A 139 -21.03 7.42 -21.84
C LYS A 139 -21.70 8.48 -20.96
N GLY A 140 -21.74 9.72 -21.44
CA GLY A 140 -22.21 10.90 -20.70
C GLY A 140 -21.12 11.58 -19.86
N GLY A 141 -19.94 10.95 -19.70
CA GLY A 141 -18.79 11.49 -18.97
C GLY A 141 -17.85 12.32 -19.85
N LEU A 142 -16.74 12.78 -19.25
CA LEU A 142 -15.71 13.57 -19.92
C LEU A 142 -14.62 12.67 -20.52
N MET A 143 -14.15 13.07 -21.70
CA MET A 143 -13.01 12.49 -22.41
C MET A 143 -12.03 13.61 -22.75
N SER A 144 -10.74 13.39 -22.51
CA SER A 144 -9.72 14.36 -22.91
C SER A 144 -8.79 13.82 -23.98
N PHE A 145 -8.31 14.72 -24.83
CA PHE A 145 -7.19 14.50 -25.72
C PHE A 145 -5.97 15.23 -25.16
N ASN A 146 -4.98 14.47 -24.70
CA ASN A 146 -3.81 14.98 -24.00
C ASN A 146 -2.77 15.62 -24.93
N ASN A 147 -2.77 15.25 -26.21
CA ASN A 147 -1.84 15.78 -27.22
C ASN A 147 -2.50 16.91 -28.02
N PHE A 148 -1.72 17.57 -28.89
CA PHE A 148 -2.26 18.47 -29.90
C PHE A 148 -3.17 17.66 -30.86
N LEU A 149 -4.47 17.94 -30.79
CA LEU A 149 -5.47 17.16 -31.49
C LEU A 149 -5.68 17.74 -32.89
N SER A 150 -5.11 17.05 -33.88
CA SER A 150 -5.34 17.32 -35.31
C SER A 150 -6.67 16.69 -35.73
N THR A 151 -7.55 17.48 -36.34
CA THR A 151 -8.86 17.03 -36.84
C THR A 151 -9.11 17.57 -38.24
N SER A 152 -10.01 16.92 -38.98
CA SER A 152 -10.37 17.30 -40.34
C SER A 152 -11.83 17.77 -40.40
N ARG A 153 -12.15 18.77 -41.23
CA ARG A 153 -13.55 19.06 -41.59
C ARG A 153 -14.16 18.02 -42.55
N ASN A 154 -13.33 17.20 -43.17
CA ASN A 154 -13.76 16.14 -44.08
C ASN A 154 -13.88 14.80 -43.33
N ARG A 155 -15.13 14.34 -43.19
CA ARG A 155 -15.47 13.07 -42.54
C ARG A 155 -14.76 11.88 -43.19
N ASN A 156 -14.66 11.83 -44.51
CA ASN A 156 -14.18 10.65 -45.23
C ASN A 156 -12.69 10.46 -45.03
N ILE A 157 -11.91 11.53 -44.95
CA ILE A 157 -10.47 11.46 -44.67
C ILE A 157 -10.23 10.83 -43.30
N SER A 158 -10.96 11.29 -42.27
CA SER A 158 -10.88 10.69 -40.94
C SER A 158 -11.33 9.23 -40.91
N LEU A 159 -12.44 8.91 -41.58
CA LEU A 159 -13.00 7.56 -41.58
C LEU A 159 -12.11 6.57 -42.35
N ASP A 160 -11.79 6.87 -43.59
CA ASP A 160 -11.18 5.91 -44.52
C ASP A 160 -9.66 5.85 -44.40
N SER A 161 -9.00 6.96 -44.04
CA SER A 161 -7.54 6.98 -43.89
C SER A 161 -7.05 6.59 -42.49
N PHE A 162 -7.91 6.66 -41.46
CA PHE A 162 -7.48 6.42 -40.07
C PHE A 162 -8.35 5.44 -39.28
N ALA A 163 -9.68 5.61 -39.25
CA ALA A 163 -10.55 4.75 -38.44
C ALA A 163 -10.70 3.33 -39.02
N ARG A 164 -11.03 3.23 -40.31
CA ARG A 164 -11.22 1.96 -41.03
C ARG A 164 -9.93 1.12 -41.06
N PRO A 165 -8.74 1.64 -41.40
CA PRO A 165 -7.50 0.85 -41.39
C PRO A 165 -7.15 0.28 -40.01
N ALA A 166 -7.53 0.95 -38.92
CA ALA A 166 -7.25 0.48 -37.56
C ALA A 166 -7.99 -0.83 -37.20
N THR A 167 -9.02 -1.21 -37.96
CA THR A 167 -9.71 -2.50 -37.81
C THR A 167 -8.86 -3.68 -38.26
N SER A 168 -7.77 -3.46 -39.01
CA SER A 168 -6.85 -4.53 -39.42
C SER A 168 -6.15 -5.20 -38.23
N ASN A 169 -5.92 -4.49 -37.13
CA ASN A 169 -5.38 -5.06 -35.91
C ASN A 169 -6.50 -5.77 -35.11
N PRO A 170 -6.40 -7.08 -34.81
CA PRO A 170 -7.46 -7.86 -34.15
C PRO A 170 -7.75 -7.40 -32.71
N ASN A 171 -6.79 -6.76 -32.05
CA ASN A 171 -6.90 -6.32 -30.66
C ASN A 171 -7.42 -4.88 -30.50
N SER A 172 -7.82 -4.25 -31.60
CA SER A 172 -8.38 -2.89 -31.62
C SER A 172 -9.69 -2.78 -32.38
N VAL A 173 -10.39 -1.68 -32.11
CA VAL A 173 -11.52 -1.21 -32.91
C VAL A 173 -11.13 0.05 -33.66
N GLY A 174 -11.74 0.26 -34.82
CA GLY A 174 -11.69 1.53 -35.53
C GLY A 174 -12.75 2.46 -34.98
N ILE A 175 -12.39 3.70 -34.65
CA ILE A 175 -13.34 4.70 -34.17
C ILE A 175 -13.24 6.00 -34.96
N LEU A 176 -14.40 6.53 -35.35
CA LEU A 176 -14.58 7.88 -35.86
C LEU A 176 -15.18 8.75 -34.75
N PHE A 177 -14.39 9.69 -34.26
CA PHE A 177 -14.89 10.77 -33.41
C PHE A 177 -15.51 11.85 -34.30
N VAL A 178 -16.75 12.20 -34.00
CA VAL A 178 -17.47 13.33 -34.57
C VAL A 178 -17.59 14.36 -33.45
N MET A 179 -16.98 15.53 -33.64
CA MET A 179 -16.89 16.55 -32.62
C MET A 179 -17.72 17.77 -33.05
N ASP A 180 -18.73 18.09 -32.26
CA ASP A 180 -19.57 19.27 -32.43
C ASP A 180 -18.91 20.45 -31.73
N ILE A 181 -18.43 21.43 -32.51
CA ILE A 181 -17.73 22.61 -32.00
C ILE A 181 -18.68 23.80 -32.00
N ASP A 182 -18.95 24.35 -30.82
CA ASP A 182 -19.68 25.60 -30.63
C ASP A 182 -18.70 26.70 -30.19
N THR A 183 -18.48 27.68 -31.07
CA THR A 183 -17.52 28.77 -30.83
C THR A 183 -17.92 29.67 -29.65
N ALA A 184 -19.20 29.72 -29.26
CA ALA A 184 -19.63 30.44 -28.08
C ALA A 184 -19.20 29.73 -26.78
N VAL A 185 -19.25 28.40 -26.77
CA VAL A 185 -18.72 27.56 -25.68
C VAL A 185 -17.21 27.71 -25.57
N CYS A 186 -16.52 27.90 -26.70
CA CYS A 186 -15.07 28.12 -26.73
C CYS A 186 -14.65 29.41 -26.04
N LYS A 187 -15.44 30.50 -26.14
CA LYS A 187 -15.19 31.76 -25.39
C LYS A 187 -15.24 31.57 -23.88
N GLN A 188 -15.95 30.55 -23.42
CA GLN A 188 -16.09 30.18 -22.02
C GLN A 188 -15.19 28.98 -21.63
N SER A 189 -14.44 28.42 -22.57
CA SER A 189 -13.51 27.30 -22.40
C SER A 189 -12.07 27.79 -22.42
N SER A 190 -11.16 27.05 -21.79
CA SER A 190 -9.71 27.26 -21.94
C SER A 190 -9.14 26.58 -23.20
N THR A 191 -9.99 25.89 -23.96
CA THR A 191 -9.63 25.21 -25.20
C THR A 191 -9.36 26.21 -26.31
N GLN A 192 -8.18 26.09 -26.92
CA GLN A 192 -7.77 26.89 -28.07
C GLN A 192 -7.58 25.99 -29.28
N PHE A 193 -8.02 26.45 -30.45
CA PHE A 193 -7.85 25.74 -31.71
C PHE A 193 -7.74 26.74 -32.87
N ALA A 194 -7.14 26.31 -33.97
CA ALA A 194 -7.02 27.13 -35.16
C ALA A 194 -7.30 26.30 -36.42
N GLU A 195 -7.86 26.94 -37.44
CA GLU A 195 -7.81 26.42 -38.80
C GLU A 195 -6.41 26.61 -39.36
N VAL A 196 -5.78 25.52 -39.78
CA VAL A 196 -4.35 25.50 -40.16
C VAL A 196 -4.13 25.26 -41.65
N SER A 197 -5.20 25.22 -42.44
CA SER A 197 -5.19 25.00 -43.89
C SER A 197 -4.26 25.95 -44.67
N GLN A 198 -3.98 27.15 -44.13
CA GLN A 198 -3.13 28.17 -44.76
C GLN A 198 -1.69 28.25 -44.24
N VAL A 199 -1.39 27.60 -43.11
CA VAL A 199 -0.10 27.71 -42.39
C VAL A 199 0.59 26.37 -42.16
N GLY A 200 -0.13 25.26 -42.28
CA GLY A 200 0.41 23.91 -42.19
C GLY A 200 1.22 23.49 -43.42
N TYR A 201 1.92 22.37 -43.31
CA TYR A 201 2.73 21.80 -44.38
C TYR A 201 1.91 21.45 -45.62
N PHE A 202 0.73 20.87 -45.43
CA PHE A 202 -0.23 20.53 -46.49
C PHE A 202 -1.09 21.71 -46.93
N LYS A 203 -0.48 22.91 -47.01
CA LYS A 203 -1.19 24.16 -47.31
C LYS A 203 -2.13 24.03 -48.51
N GLY A 204 -3.42 24.33 -48.29
CA GLY A 204 -4.47 24.29 -49.31
C GLY A 204 -4.93 22.90 -49.75
N LYS A 205 -4.41 21.81 -49.15
CA LYS A 205 -4.80 20.43 -49.49
C LYS A 205 -5.81 19.84 -48.50
N GLU A 206 -5.86 20.34 -47.27
CA GLU A 206 -6.72 19.82 -46.23
C GLU A 206 -7.30 20.95 -45.34
N GLU A 207 -8.59 20.83 -45.02
CA GLU A 207 -9.27 21.71 -44.06
C GLU A 207 -9.07 21.19 -42.63
N GLU A 208 -7.82 21.30 -42.15
CA GLU A 208 -7.43 20.84 -40.83
C GLU A 208 -7.74 21.88 -39.74
N ILE A 209 -8.33 21.41 -38.64
CA ILE A 209 -8.49 22.15 -37.39
C ILE A 209 -7.58 21.52 -36.34
N LEU A 210 -6.61 22.31 -35.86
CA LEU A 210 -5.65 21.88 -34.86
C LEU A 210 -6.01 22.45 -33.49
N PHE A 211 -6.26 21.57 -32.54
CA PHE A 211 -6.52 21.92 -31.14
C PHE A 211 -5.23 21.87 -30.33
N SER A 212 -5.12 22.79 -29.38
CA SER A 212 -4.08 22.76 -28.36
C SER A 212 -4.19 21.51 -27.47
N THR A 213 -3.10 21.17 -26.78
CA THR A 213 -3.07 20.15 -25.72
C THR A 213 -4.15 20.35 -24.66
N HIS A 214 -4.60 19.22 -24.11
CA HIS A 214 -5.64 19.11 -23.09
C HIS A 214 -6.98 19.71 -23.54
N THR A 215 -7.57 19.11 -24.58
CA THR A 215 -8.92 19.43 -25.03
C THR A 215 -9.91 18.43 -24.45
N ILE A 216 -11.00 18.90 -23.85
CA ILE A 216 -12.00 18.06 -23.18
C ILE A 216 -13.34 18.09 -23.92
N PHE A 217 -13.89 16.90 -24.13
CA PHE A 217 -15.19 16.67 -24.71
C PHE A 217 -16.07 15.83 -23.78
N ARG A 218 -17.39 15.96 -23.92
CA ARG A 218 -18.36 15.06 -23.32
C ARG A 218 -18.76 13.99 -24.34
N ILE A 219 -18.83 12.73 -23.92
CA ILE A 219 -19.24 11.62 -24.78
C ILE A 219 -20.77 11.56 -24.81
N ASP A 220 -21.39 12.02 -25.90
CA ASP A 220 -22.86 12.05 -26.00
C ASP A 220 -23.40 10.64 -26.27
N TRP A 221 -22.89 10.00 -27.31
CA TRP A 221 -23.29 8.66 -27.70
C TRP A 221 -22.22 7.96 -28.52
N ILE A 222 -22.28 6.64 -28.49
CA ILE A 222 -21.40 5.74 -29.26
C ILE A 222 -22.31 4.78 -30.01
N LYS A 223 -22.09 4.63 -31.32
CA LYS A 223 -22.85 3.72 -32.20
C LYS A 223 -21.90 2.97 -33.13
N ARG A 224 -22.30 1.78 -33.54
CA ARG A 224 -21.56 1.03 -34.56
C ARG A 224 -21.78 1.68 -35.93
N ILE A 225 -20.75 1.72 -36.76
CA ILE A 225 -20.88 2.07 -38.18
C ILE A 225 -21.09 0.75 -38.91
N ASP A 226 -22.19 0.63 -39.64
CA ASP A 226 -22.42 -0.55 -40.47
C ASP A 226 -21.45 -0.51 -41.64
N ASP A 227 -20.54 -1.49 -41.66
CA ASP A 227 -19.52 -1.64 -42.69
C ASP A 227 -19.54 -3.06 -43.25
N GLN A 228 -19.41 -3.18 -44.57
CA GLN A 228 -19.49 -4.47 -45.24
C GLN A 228 -18.29 -5.38 -44.95
N HIS A 229 -17.19 -4.83 -44.44
CA HIS A 229 -15.93 -5.55 -44.28
C HIS A 229 -15.54 -5.80 -42.81
N THR A 230 -16.21 -5.14 -41.85
CA THR A 230 -15.87 -5.27 -40.43
C THR A 230 -17.02 -4.87 -39.51
N ASP A 231 -17.17 -5.59 -38.40
CA ASP A 231 -18.08 -5.27 -37.29
C ASP A 231 -17.41 -4.44 -36.18
N ARG A 232 -16.12 -4.12 -36.35
CA ARG A 232 -15.27 -3.41 -35.36
C ARG A 232 -15.09 -1.93 -35.66
N LEU A 233 -15.99 -1.34 -36.44
CA LEU A 233 -15.97 0.09 -36.79
C LEU A 233 -17.09 0.85 -36.04
N TRP A 234 -16.72 1.94 -35.38
CA TRP A 234 -17.61 2.68 -34.46
C TRP A 234 -17.54 4.18 -34.68
N GLN A 235 -18.60 4.88 -34.27
CA GLN A 235 -18.70 6.32 -34.24
C GLN A 235 -19.01 6.79 -32.82
N ALA A 236 -18.29 7.81 -32.34
CA ALA A 236 -18.59 8.48 -31.08
C ALA A 236 -18.84 9.97 -31.34
N ASN A 237 -19.97 10.48 -30.85
CA ASN A 237 -20.27 11.90 -30.89
C ASN A 237 -19.80 12.58 -29.62
N LEU A 238 -19.10 13.69 -29.80
CA LEU A 238 -18.40 14.41 -28.76
C LEU A 238 -18.80 15.89 -28.81
N THR A 239 -19.15 16.46 -27.65
CA THR A 239 -19.43 17.89 -27.53
C THR A 239 -18.33 18.57 -26.73
N LEU A 240 -17.81 19.70 -27.20
CA LEU A 240 -16.76 20.44 -26.50
C LEU A 240 -17.26 20.98 -25.16
N VAL A 241 -16.41 20.91 -24.13
CA VAL A 241 -16.77 21.29 -22.75
C VAL A 241 -16.25 22.69 -22.40
N SER A 242 -17.09 23.51 -21.76
CA SER A 242 -16.70 24.84 -21.25
C SER A 242 -16.15 24.78 -19.83
N ASN A 243 -15.46 25.84 -19.39
CA ASN A 243 -14.99 25.96 -18.00
C ASN A 243 -16.15 26.11 -16.99
N GLN A 244 -17.37 26.40 -17.47
CA GLN A 244 -18.58 26.51 -16.66
C GLN A 244 -19.31 25.17 -16.49
N ASP A 245 -18.86 24.12 -17.19
CA ASP A 245 -19.38 22.78 -16.97
C ASP A 245 -19.18 22.37 -15.51
N ASP A 246 -20.26 21.86 -14.93
CA ASP A 246 -20.40 21.66 -13.49
C ASP A 246 -19.48 20.54 -12.97
N ASP A 247 -19.19 19.56 -13.81
CA ASP A 247 -18.31 18.42 -13.52
C ASP A 247 -16.85 18.85 -13.67
N PHE A 248 -16.54 19.51 -14.80
CA PHE A 248 -15.19 19.97 -15.11
C PHE A 248 -14.70 21.05 -14.12
N SER A 249 -15.51 22.06 -13.83
CA SER A 249 -15.14 23.17 -12.93
C SER A 249 -14.77 22.71 -11.52
N LYS A 250 -15.54 21.78 -10.95
CA LYS A 250 -15.26 21.21 -9.62
C LYS A 250 -13.97 20.39 -9.63
N LEU A 251 -13.73 19.62 -10.69
CA LEU A 251 -12.53 18.81 -10.85
C LEU A 251 -11.27 19.69 -11.00
N THR A 252 -11.32 20.73 -11.83
CA THR A 252 -10.24 21.72 -11.98
C THR A 252 -9.94 22.41 -10.65
N ALA A 253 -10.98 22.82 -9.90
CA ALA A 253 -10.80 23.50 -8.62
C ALA A 253 -10.14 22.59 -7.56
N HIS A 254 -10.50 21.31 -7.52
CA HIS A 254 -9.89 20.33 -6.62
C HIS A 254 -8.39 20.17 -6.90
N LEU A 255 -8.03 19.89 -8.15
CA LEU A 255 -6.63 19.65 -8.52
C LEU A 255 -5.77 20.91 -8.42
N ARG A 256 -6.30 22.09 -8.77
CA ARG A 256 -5.56 23.36 -8.57
C ARG A 256 -5.31 23.69 -7.11
N LYS A 257 -6.15 23.23 -6.19
CA LYS A 257 -5.89 23.37 -4.75
C LYS A 257 -4.71 22.51 -4.30
N GLU A 258 -4.53 21.34 -4.91
CA GLU A 258 -3.46 20.40 -4.59
C GLU A 258 -2.08 20.90 -5.04
N PHE A 259 -1.97 21.48 -6.24
CA PHE A 259 -0.69 21.89 -6.86
C PHE A 259 -0.40 23.39 -6.77
N LYS A 260 -1.02 24.10 -5.83
CA LYS A 260 -1.10 25.57 -5.81
C LYS A 260 0.24 26.30 -5.58
N ILE A 261 1.30 25.58 -5.19
CA ILE A 261 2.50 26.18 -4.59
C ILE A 261 3.71 26.21 -5.55
N LYS A 262 3.86 25.22 -6.43
CA LYS A 262 5.07 25.06 -7.26
C LYS A 262 4.82 25.44 -8.72
N LYS A 263 5.89 25.86 -9.41
CA LYS A 263 5.88 26.30 -10.81
C LYS A 263 6.90 25.54 -11.65
N GLY A 264 6.72 25.56 -12.97
CA GLY A 264 7.64 24.99 -13.96
C GLY A 264 8.04 23.54 -13.67
N TRP A 265 9.33 23.23 -13.73
CA TRP A 265 9.85 21.87 -13.58
C TRP A 265 9.55 21.20 -12.23
N ASN A 266 9.48 21.97 -11.13
CA ASN A 266 9.11 21.42 -9.81
C ASN A 266 7.65 20.95 -9.78
N ARG A 267 6.76 21.70 -10.43
CA ARG A 267 5.35 21.30 -10.57
C ARG A 267 5.21 20.02 -11.39
N LEU A 268 6.02 19.88 -12.45
CA LEU A 268 6.09 18.65 -13.24
C LEU A 268 6.52 17.45 -12.39
N GLY A 269 7.60 17.59 -11.61
CA GLY A 269 8.07 16.51 -10.76
C GLY A 269 7.04 16.06 -9.73
N GLU A 270 6.30 16.98 -9.10
CA GLU A 270 5.21 16.64 -8.19
C GLU A 270 4.07 15.88 -8.90
N ILE A 271 3.69 16.31 -10.10
CA ILE A 271 2.68 15.62 -10.90
C ILE A 271 3.12 14.19 -11.20
N LEU A 272 4.39 13.98 -11.60
CA LEU A 272 4.92 12.63 -11.85
C LEU A 272 4.84 11.74 -10.61
N ILE A 273 5.21 12.25 -9.44
CA ILE A 273 5.16 11.47 -8.19
C ILE A 273 3.71 11.11 -7.83
N LYS A 274 2.78 12.06 -8.00
CA LYS A 274 1.34 11.83 -7.77
C LYS A 274 0.72 10.81 -8.72
N LEU A 275 1.25 10.70 -9.94
CA LEU A 275 0.87 9.68 -10.91
C LEU A 275 1.51 8.31 -10.62
N GLY A 276 2.36 8.20 -9.59
CA GLY A 276 3.12 6.99 -9.27
C GLY A 276 4.28 6.73 -10.23
N GLU A 277 4.78 7.77 -10.89
CA GLU A 277 5.88 7.73 -11.87
C GLU A 277 7.20 8.20 -11.21
N SER A 278 7.51 7.67 -10.01
CA SER A 278 8.65 8.12 -9.18
C SER A 278 10.01 7.97 -9.89
N ALA A 279 10.18 6.97 -10.77
CA ALA A 279 11.39 6.82 -11.59
C ALA A 279 11.57 7.96 -12.61
N LYS A 280 10.46 8.44 -13.20
CA LYS A 280 10.49 9.60 -14.11
C LYS A 280 10.77 10.89 -13.34
N ALA A 281 10.20 11.02 -12.14
CA ALA A 281 10.50 12.15 -11.26
C ALA A 281 11.98 12.15 -10.80
N GLU A 282 12.54 10.99 -10.46
CA GLU A 282 13.97 10.82 -10.16
C GLU A 282 14.82 11.32 -11.33
N HIS A 283 14.54 10.82 -12.54
CA HIS A 283 15.27 11.20 -13.74
C HIS A 283 15.21 12.72 -13.99
N LEU A 284 14.01 13.30 -13.88
CA LEU A 284 13.81 14.74 -14.01
C LEU A 284 14.66 15.52 -13.01
N TYR A 285 14.56 15.21 -11.71
CA TYR A 285 15.26 16.00 -10.70
C TYR A 285 16.77 15.80 -10.71
N ASN A 286 17.29 14.64 -11.14
CA ASN A 286 18.73 14.47 -11.36
C ASN A 286 19.24 15.44 -12.45
N ILE A 287 18.53 15.54 -13.57
CA ILE A 287 18.86 16.51 -14.64
C ILE A 287 18.79 17.96 -14.11
N LEU A 288 17.80 18.27 -13.28
CA LEU A 288 17.63 19.62 -12.73
C LEU A 288 18.72 19.99 -11.72
N VAL A 289 19.18 19.04 -10.88
CA VAL A 289 20.30 19.27 -9.97
C VAL A 289 21.58 19.61 -10.73
N ASP A 290 21.86 18.92 -11.83
CA ASP A 290 23.04 19.19 -12.67
C ASP A 290 22.96 20.54 -13.40
N LYS A 291 21.73 20.98 -13.69
CA LYS A 291 21.46 22.27 -14.37
C LYS A 291 21.21 23.43 -13.42
N ALA A 292 21.19 23.20 -12.10
CA ALA A 292 20.89 24.24 -11.12
C ALA A 292 21.92 25.38 -11.21
N THR A 293 21.43 26.61 -11.34
CA THR A 293 22.30 27.80 -11.46
C THR A 293 22.38 28.62 -10.17
N SER A 294 21.46 28.38 -9.22
CA SER A 294 21.44 29.05 -7.92
C SER A 294 21.46 28.05 -6.78
N ASP A 295 22.05 28.45 -5.64
CA ASP A 295 22.05 27.66 -4.40
C ASP A 295 20.62 27.34 -3.94
N ASN A 296 19.67 28.24 -4.17
CA ASN A 296 18.27 28.03 -3.80
C ASN A 296 17.61 26.94 -4.64
N ASP A 297 17.79 26.97 -5.97
CA ASP A 297 17.30 25.92 -6.87
C ASP A 297 17.97 24.59 -6.54
N GLN A 298 19.28 24.61 -6.27
CA GLN A 298 20.00 23.41 -5.88
C GLN A 298 19.49 22.85 -4.56
N ALA A 299 19.21 23.69 -3.56
CA ALA A 299 18.61 23.24 -2.30
C ALA A 299 17.22 22.62 -2.51
N GLU A 300 16.39 23.22 -3.36
CA GLU A 300 15.05 22.74 -3.64
C GLU A 300 15.06 21.42 -4.43
N TYR A 301 15.85 21.32 -5.51
CA TYR A 301 15.94 20.08 -6.29
C TYR A 301 16.56 18.93 -5.49
N ASN A 302 17.57 19.20 -4.66
CA ASN A 302 18.09 18.20 -3.72
C ASN A 302 17.00 17.77 -2.71
N PHE A 303 16.16 18.70 -2.23
CA PHE A 303 15.04 18.34 -1.35
C PHE A 303 14.02 17.45 -2.06
N GLN A 304 13.68 17.77 -3.31
CA GLN A 304 12.77 16.95 -4.11
C GLN A 304 13.34 15.55 -4.42
N LEU A 305 14.63 15.43 -4.75
CA LEU A 305 15.29 14.11 -4.86
C LEU A 305 15.25 13.35 -3.54
N GLY A 306 15.48 14.03 -2.42
CA GLY A 306 15.34 13.42 -1.10
C GLY A 306 13.94 12.81 -0.90
N TRP A 307 12.90 13.51 -1.34
CA TRP A 307 11.52 13.03 -1.28
C TRP A 307 11.27 11.84 -2.21
N VAL A 308 11.72 11.93 -3.46
CA VAL A 308 11.61 10.83 -4.44
C VAL A 308 12.33 9.58 -3.96
N TYR A 309 13.57 9.69 -3.46
CA TYR A 309 14.30 8.53 -2.96
C TYR A 309 13.67 7.94 -1.69
N ASN A 310 13.06 8.77 -0.84
CA ASN A 310 12.31 8.27 0.31
C ASN A 310 11.06 7.50 -0.12
N ASP A 311 10.35 7.97 -1.15
CA ASP A 311 9.18 7.30 -1.74
C ASP A 311 9.55 5.97 -2.44
N ILE A 312 10.71 5.93 -3.10
CA ILE A 312 11.23 4.71 -3.75
C ILE A 312 11.78 3.71 -2.71
N GLY A 313 12.09 4.15 -1.49
CA GLY A 313 12.68 3.34 -0.42
C GLY A 313 14.22 3.36 -0.37
N GLU A 314 14.88 4.14 -1.22
CA GLU A 314 16.34 4.32 -1.25
C GLU A 314 16.79 5.31 -0.15
N TYR A 315 16.55 4.95 1.11
CA TYR A 315 16.65 5.86 2.25
C TYR A 315 18.05 6.48 2.45
N SER A 316 19.12 5.75 2.09
CA SER A 316 20.49 6.27 2.18
C SER A 316 20.75 7.43 1.22
N LYS A 317 20.25 7.33 -0.01
CA LYS A 317 20.27 8.43 -0.99
C LYS A 317 19.36 9.56 -0.53
N ALA A 318 18.17 9.24 -0.02
CA ALA A 318 17.24 10.23 0.51
C ALA A 318 17.89 11.10 1.59
N LEU A 319 18.55 10.48 2.58
CA LEU A 319 19.32 11.20 3.61
C LEU A 319 20.40 12.07 2.99
N SER A 320 21.22 11.52 2.09
CA SER A 320 22.29 12.28 1.43
C SER A 320 21.78 13.55 0.74
N TYR A 321 20.66 13.45 0.02
CA TYR A 321 20.05 14.57 -0.69
C TYR A 321 19.37 15.58 0.25
N TYR A 322 18.66 15.11 1.29
CA TYR A 322 18.12 16.01 2.30
C TYR A 322 19.21 16.74 3.09
N GLU A 323 20.32 16.08 3.43
CA GLU A 323 21.46 16.69 4.10
C GLU A 323 22.15 17.75 3.21
N LYS A 324 22.30 17.48 1.91
CA LYS A 324 22.80 18.48 0.95
C LYS A 324 21.89 19.72 0.92
N SER A 325 20.58 19.51 0.82
CA SER A 325 19.59 20.60 0.84
C SER A 325 19.65 21.39 2.14
N LEU A 326 19.63 20.69 3.28
CA LEU A 326 19.70 21.28 4.61
C LEU A 326 20.96 22.13 4.78
N LYS A 327 22.13 21.63 4.37
CA LYS A 327 23.39 22.37 4.47
C LYS A 327 23.40 23.68 3.69
N ILE A 328 22.73 23.74 2.54
CA ILE A 328 22.58 24.97 1.77
C ILE A 328 21.61 25.91 2.51
N LYS A 329 20.46 25.41 2.96
CA LYS A 329 19.45 26.18 3.70
C LYS A 329 19.98 26.74 5.02
N GLU A 330 20.78 25.99 5.78
CA GLU A 330 21.41 26.44 7.03
C GLU A 330 22.39 27.60 6.83
N LYS A 331 23.03 27.68 5.65
CA LYS A 331 23.90 28.81 5.31
C LYS A 331 23.12 30.05 4.88
N ALA A 332 21.98 29.85 4.23
CA ALA A 332 21.18 30.92 3.64
C ALA A 332 20.11 31.50 4.57
N LEU A 333 19.63 30.72 5.55
CA LEU A 333 18.46 31.04 6.36
C LEU A 333 18.81 31.18 7.85
N PRO A 334 18.08 32.00 8.62
CA PRO A 334 18.28 32.10 10.06
C PRO A 334 17.91 30.79 10.78
N PRO A 335 18.49 30.47 11.96
CA PRO A 335 18.27 29.20 12.65
C PRO A 335 16.82 28.88 13.05
N SER A 336 15.94 29.88 13.10
CA SER A 336 14.51 29.72 13.41
C SER A 336 13.62 29.73 12.16
N HIS A 337 14.19 29.65 10.96
CA HIS A 337 13.41 29.68 9.72
C HIS A 337 12.56 28.40 9.57
N PRO A 338 11.25 28.50 9.24
CA PRO A 338 10.36 27.34 9.09
C PRO A 338 10.86 26.27 8.11
N ASP A 339 11.53 26.65 7.02
CA ASP A 339 12.07 25.71 6.03
C ASP A 339 13.11 24.74 6.62
N LEU A 340 13.85 25.16 7.65
CA LEU A 340 14.77 24.26 8.37
C LEU A 340 13.98 23.19 9.14
N ALA A 341 12.83 23.56 9.71
CA ALA A 341 11.95 22.60 10.36
C ALA A 341 11.37 21.58 9.37
N VAL A 342 11.06 22.01 8.14
CA VAL A 342 10.63 21.09 7.06
C VAL A 342 11.75 20.10 6.72
N SER A 343 12.99 20.58 6.53
CA SER A 343 14.14 19.71 6.25
C SER A 343 14.41 18.71 7.39
N TYR A 344 14.43 19.16 8.65
CA TYR A 344 14.62 18.25 9.78
C TYR A 344 13.48 17.24 9.91
N ASN A 345 12.22 17.65 9.68
CA ASN A 345 11.09 16.74 9.69
C ASN A 345 11.19 15.67 8.60
N SER A 346 11.63 16.04 7.39
CA SER A 346 11.85 15.08 6.30
C SER A 346 12.98 14.09 6.62
N ILE A 347 14.09 14.54 7.21
CA ILE A 347 15.17 13.65 7.67
C ILE A 347 14.67 12.72 8.80
N GLY A 348 13.90 13.26 9.74
CA GLY A 348 13.25 12.48 10.80
C GLY A 348 12.33 11.40 10.24
N GLN A 349 11.58 11.70 9.18
CA GLN A 349 10.74 10.73 8.47
C GLN A 349 11.55 9.63 7.81
N VAL A 350 12.70 9.94 7.19
CA VAL A 350 13.58 8.92 6.62
C VAL A 350 14.14 8.01 7.71
N TYR A 351 14.58 8.57 8.84
CA TYR A 351 15.04 7.73 9.97
C TYR A 351 13.92 6.88 10.58
N PHE A 352 12.69 7.40 10.62
CA PHE A 352 11.52 6.64 11.03
C PHE A 352 11.27 5.45 10.08
N ASN A 353 11.31 5.69 8.76
CA ASN A 353 11.17 4.66 7.74
C ASN A 353 12.32 3.64 7.74
N ILE A 354 13.52 4.03 8.18
CA ILE A 354 14.66 3.12 8.41
C ILE A 354 14.50 2.29 9.70
N GLY A 355 13.59 2.67 10.60
CA GLY A 355 13.45 2.08 11.93
C GLY A 355 14.49 2.58 12.95
N ASP A 356 15.27 3.63 12.65
CA ASP A 356 16.11 4.32 13.64
C ASP A 356 15.28 5.37 14.38
N TYR A 357 14.38 4.87 15.23
CA TYR A 357 13.42 5.69 15.98
C TYR A 357 14.10 6.71 16.91
N SER A 358 15.32 6.42 17.39
CA SER A 358 16.06 7.35 18.25
C SER A 358 16.49 8.60 17.49
N LYS A 359 17.06 8.44 16.28
CA LYS A 359 17.40 9.58 15.43
C LYS A 359 16.16 10.28 14.90
N ALA A 360 15.11 9.53 14.53
CA ALA A 360 13.85 10.12 14.11
C ALA A 360 13.31 11.09 15.17
N LEU A 361 13.30 10.67 16.44
CA LEU A 361 12.89 11.51 17.56
C LEU A 361 13.75 12.77 17.68
N GLU A 362 15.08 12.65 17.62
CA GLU A 362 16.00 13.79 17.70
C GLU A 362 15.70 14.85 16.63
N TYR A 363 15.50 14.42 15.37
CA TYR A 363 15.21 15.31 14.27
C TYR A 363 13.81 15.95 14.35
N TYR A 364 12.80 15.19 14.78
CA TYR A 364 11.46 15.74 15.01
C TYR A 364 11.42 16.73 16.16
N GLU A 365 12.18 16.51 17.24
CA GLU A 365 12.32 17.45 18.35
C GLU A 365 13.03 18.75 17.93
N ARG A 366 14.06 18.67 17.07
CA ARG A 366 14.69 19.85 16.47
C ARG A 366 13.70 20.66 15.63
N ALA A 367 12.90 19.98 14.79
CA ALA A 367 11.87 20.62 13.99
C ALA A 367 10.78 21.28 14.86
N LEU A 368 10.33 20.60 15.92
CA LEU A 368 9.38 21.12 16.89
C LEU A 368 9.91 22.39 17.56
N LYS A 369 11.17 22.38 18.04
CA LYS A 369 11.79 23.54 18.70
C LYS A 369 11.87 24.78 17.80
N ILE A 370 12.08 24.59 16.49
CA ILE A 370 12.05 25.69 15.52
C ILE A 370 10.62 26.24 15.39
N LYS A 371 9.63 25.35 15.23
CA LYS A 371 8.22 25.75 15.13
C LYS A 371 7.70 26.44 16.39
N GLU A 372 8.06 25.97 17.58
CA GLU A 372 7.67 26.59 18.85
C GLU A 372 8.25 28.01 19.02
N LYS A 373 9.41 28.30 18.40
CA LYS A 373 9.99 29.64 18.37
C LYS A 373 9.35 30.53 17.30
N ALA A 374 8.98 29.96 16.15
CA ALA A 374 8.49 30.71 15.00
C ALA A 374 6.96 30.93 15.03
N LEU A 375 6.21 30.10 15.75
CA LEU A 375 4.75 30.05 15.70
C LEU A 375 4.13 30.11 17.11
N PRO A 376 2.89 30.61 17.24
CA PRO A 376 2.16 30.54 18.50
C PRO A 376 1.99 29.08 19.00
N PRO A 377 1.94 28.84 20.33
CA PRO A 377 1.78 27.49 20.88
C PRO A 377 0.51 26.76 20.44
N THR A 378 -0.52 27.50 20.02
CA THR A 378 -1.79 26.95 19.51
C THR A 378 -1.78 26.74 17.99
N HIS A 379 -0.65 26.92 17.30
CA HIS A 379 -0.61 26.79 15.85
C HIS A 379 -0.73 25.31 15.41
N PRO A 380 -1.56 24.96 14.40
CA PRO A 380 -1.74 23.58 13.94
C PRO A 380 -0.43 22.85 13.56
N ASP A 381 0.57 23.56 13.03
CA ASP A 381 1.86 22.96 12.66
C ASP A 381 2.68 22.44 13.85
N VAL A 382 2.47 23.02 15.04
CA VAL A 382 3.04 22.53 16.30
C VAL A 382 2.38 21.19 16.66
N ALA A 383 1.05 21.10 16.51
CA ALA A 383 0.32 19.84 16.71
C ALA A 383 0.78 18.75 15.72
N THR A 384 1.07 19.11 14.47
CA THR A 384 1.62 18.16 13.48
C THR A 384 2.98 17.59 13.93
N SER A 385 3.84 18.40 14.53
CA SER A 385 5.11 17.90 15.11
C SER A 385 4.88 16.97 16.31
N TYR A 386 3.92 17.27 17.19
CA TYR A 386 3.56 16.32 18.25
C TYR A 386 3.03 15.00 17.68
N ASN A 387 2.22 15.02 16.62
CA ASN A 387 1.78 13.78 15.98
C ASN A 387 2.96 12.94 15.47
N SER A 388 3.94 13.54 14.79
CA SER A 388 5.14 12.81 14.34
C SER A 388 5.92 12.18 15.50
N ILE A 389 6.10 12.91 16.60
CA ILE A 389 6.75 12.39 17.82
C ILE A 389 5.93 11.27 18.47
N GLY A 390 4.60 11.42 18.51
CA GLY A 390 3.67 10.40 18.99
C GLY A 390 3.83 9.09 18.22
N SER A 391 3.93 9.16 16.89
CA SER A 391 4.15 7.99 16.03
C SER A 391 5.50 7.32 16.30
N VAL A 392 6.56 8.08 16.60
CA VAL A 392 7.85 7.48 17.01
C VAL A 392 7.70 6.71 18.32
N HIS A 393 7.06 7.31 19.33
CA HIS A 393 6.85 6.62 20.60
C HIS A 393 5.96 5.38 20.47
N GLU A 394 4.94 5.44 19.63
CA GLU A 394 4.09 4.30 19.28
C GLU A 394 4.91 3.16 18.67
N SER A 395 5.72 3.43 17.65
CA SER A 395 6.57 2.43 16.99
C SER A 395 7.69 1.87 17.89
N MET A 396 8.10 2.62 18.91
CA MET A 396 9.00 2.12 19.96
C MET A 396 8.28 1.26 21.02
N GLY A 397 6.94 1.17 21.00
CA GLY A 397 6.15 0.48 22.04
C GLY A 397 5.92 1.30 23.32
N ASN A 398 6.27 2.59 23.32
CA ASN A 398 6.07 3.50 24.46
C ASN A 398 4.64 4.08 24.46
N HIS A 399 3.62 3.22 24.50
CA HIS A 399 2.21 3.60 24.27
C HIS A 399 1.71 4.72 25.18
N SER A 400 2.06 4.73 26.48
CA SER A 400 1.65 5.79 27.41
C SER A 400 2.20 7.16 27.02
N LYS A 401 3.45 7.23 26.55
CA LYS A 401 4.05 8.48 26.05
C LYS A 401 3.43 8.89 24.72
N ALA A 402 3.15 7.92 23.85
CA ALA A 402 2.46 8.19 22.58
C ALA A 402 1.09 8.85 22.82
N LEU A 403 0.28 8.30 23.74
CA LEU A 403 -1.00 8.89 24.14
C LEU A 403 -0.83 10.32 24.68
N GLU A 404 0.09 10.54 25.62
CA GLU A 404 0.33 11.87 26.21
C GLU A 404 0.65 12.91 25.12
N VAL A 405 1.51 12.54 24.17
CA VAL A 405 1.94 13.41 23.08
C VAL A 405 0.82 13.64 22.06
N TYR A 406 0.11 12.59 21.64
CA TYR A 406 -1.03 12.73 20.73
C TYR A 406 -2.16 13.57 21.35
N GLU A 407 -2.42 13.43 22.64
CA GLU A 407 -3.40 14.25 23.36
C GLU A 407 -2.98 15.73 23.44
N LYS A 408 -1.67 16.02 23.58
CA LYS A 408 -1.17 17.41 23.47
C LYS A 408 -1.46 17.98 22.07
N GLY A 409 -1.19 17.22 21.01
CA GLY A 409 -1.51 17.61 19.63
C GLY A 409 -3.01 17.81 19.40
N LEU A 410 -3.84 16.90 19.89
CA LEU A 410 -5.30 16.99 19.82
C LEU A 410 -5.82 18.27 20.51
N ARG A 411 -5.37 18.55 21.74
CA ARG A 411 -5.79 19.75 22.49
C ARG A 411 -5.44 21.05 21.76
N ILE A 412 -4.31 21.10 21.06
CA ILE A 412 -3.95 22.26 20.23
C ILE A 412 -4.95 22.40 19.08
N ARG A 413 -5.21 21.31 18.34
CA ARG A 413 -6.13 21.31 17.19
C ARG A 413 -7.57 21.65 17.59
N GLU A 414 -8.07 21.12 18.71
CA GLU A 414 -9.41 21.45 19.22
C GLU A 414 -9.56 22.93 19.60
N LYS A 415 -8.48 23.58 20.05
CA LYS A 415 -8.47 25.02 20.35
C LYS A 415 -8.33 25.88 19.11
N SER A 416 -7.60 25.43 18.10
CA SER A 416 -7.22 26.24 16.93
C SER A 416 -8.09 26.02 15.69
N LEU A 417 -8.83 24.91 15.61
CA LEU A 417 -9.59 24.50 14.43
C LEU A 417 -11.06 24.26 14.77
N PRO A 418 -11.97 24.38 13.78
CA PRO A 418 -13.37 24.01 13.97
C PRO A 418 -13.53 22.54 14.42
N PRO A 419 -14.57 22.20 15.21
CA PRO A 419 -14.76 20.84 15.73
C PRO A 419 -14.83 19.74 14.64
N ASN A 420 -15.36 20.08 13.46
CA ASN A 420 -15.46 19.15 12.33
C ASN A 420 -14.24 19.24 11.39
N HIS A 421 -13.11 19.82 11.81
CA HIS A 421 -11.94 19.92 10.95
C HIS A 421 -11.30 18.53 10.74
N PRO A 422 -10.93 18.14 9.50
CA PRO A 422 -10.33 16.83 9.23
C PRO A 422 -9.06 16.51 10.04
N ASP A 423 -8.31 17.52 10.48
CA ASP A 423 -7.11 17.27 11.28
C ASP A 423 -7.42 16.94 12.76
N VAL A 424 -8.58 17.34 13.27
CA VAL A 424 -9.08 16.88 14.58
C VAL A 424 -9.43 15.40 14.50
N ALA A 425 -10.12 14.97 13.43
CA ALA A 425 -10.40 13.57 13.16
C ALA A 425 -9.12 12.73 13.05
N ALA A 426 -8.10 13.22 12.32
CA ALA A 426 -6.81 12.54 12.23
C ALA A 426 -6.16 12.31 13.61
N SER A 427 -6.28 13.26 14.54
CA SER A 427 -5.78 13.08 15.91
C SER A 427 -6.56 12.00 16.67
N TYR A 428 -7.89 11.95 16.56
CA TYR A 428 -8.66 10.86 17.16
C TYR A 428 -8.31 9.51 16.54
N ASN A 429 -8.09 9.43 15.23
CA ASN A 429 -7.67 8.20 14.58
C ASN A 429 -6.34 7.66 15.14
N ASN A 430 -5.35 8.54 15.33
CA ASN A 430 -4.04 8.15 15.88
C ASN A 430 -4.16 7.64 17.33
N ILE A 431 -4.98 8.31 18.16
CA ILE A 431 -5.25 7.85 19.53
C ILE A 431 -5.97 6.49 19.52
N GLY A 432 -6.94 6.31 18.61
CA GLY A 432 -7.62 5.03 18.40
C GLY A 432 -6.65 3.91 18.06
N ALA A 433 -5.69 4.15 17.17
CA ALA A 433 -4.66 3.18 16.80
C ALA A 433 -3.77 2.78 17.99
N VAL A 434 -3.42 3.71 18.88
CA VAL A 434 -2.66 3.36 20.09
C VAL A 434 -3.47 2.46 21.03
N TYR A 435 -4.78 2.74 21.21
CA TYR A 435 -5.65 1.87 22.00
C TYR A 435 -5.85 0.50 21.37
N ASP A 436 -5.90 0.41 20.04
CA ASP A 436 -5.94 -0.86 19.29
C ASP A 436 -4.72 -1.73 19.63
N ILE A 437 -3.52 -1.16 19.52
CA ILE A 437 -2.26 -1.85 19.84
C ILE A 437 -2.20 -2.27 21.32
N MET A 438 -2.76 -1.45 22.22
CA MET A 438 -2.84 -1.79 23.65
C MET A 438 -3.85 -2.89 23.97
N GLY A 439 -4.74 -3.24 23.03
CA GLY A 439 -5.81 -4.22 23.21
C GLY A 439 -7.09 -3.67 23.85
N ASP A 440 -7.20 -2.34 24.04
CA ASP A 440 -8.44 -1.70 24.49
C ASP A 440 -9.32 -1.37 23.27
N TYR A 441 -9.83 -2.43 22.63
CA TYR A 441 -10.61 -2.32 21.40
C TYR A 441 -11.87 -1.46 21.56
N SER A 442 -12.43 -1.39 22.78
CA SER A 442 -13.59 -0.57 23.10
C SER A 442 -13.30 0.93 22.94
N LYS A 443 -12.16 1.39 23.49
CA LYS A 443 -11.72 2.77 23.31
C LYS A 443 -11.25 3.01 21.89
N ALA A 444 -10.53 2.07 21.28
CA ALA A 444 -10.11 2.17 19.89
C ALA A 444 -11.29 2.46 18.97
N LEU A 445 -12.34 1.64 19.02
CA LEU A 445 -13.57 1.84 18.23
C LEU A 445 -14.26 3.16 18.57
N SER A 446 -14.31 3.57 19.84
CA SER A 446 -14.90 4.86 20.23
C SER A 446 -14.19 6.05 19.55
N TYR A 447 -12.85 6.06 19.57
CA TYR A 447 -12.03 7.09 18.94
C TYR A 447 -12.11 7.05 17.41
N HIS A 448 -12.05 5.87 16.80
CA HIS A 448 -12.21 5.73 15.35
C HIS A 448 -13.61 6.14 14.87
N ASN A 449 -14.67 5.79 15.62
CA ASN A 449 -16.03 6.23 15.28
C ASN A 449 -16.19 7.75 15.39
N ARG A 450 -15.57 8.38 16.40
CA ARG A 450 -15.55 9.85 16.49
C ARG A 450 -14.81 10.50 15.31
N SER A 451 -13.70 9.89 14.88
CA SER A 451 -13.02 10.30 13.64
C SER A 451 -13.91 10.11 12.41
N LEU A 452 -14.68 9.01 12.35
CA LEU A 452 -15.56 8.69 11.23
C LEU A 452 -16.68 9.72 11.11
N GLU A 453 -17.35 10.05 12.21
CA GLU A 453 -18.41 11.06 12.25
C GLU A 453 -17.93 12.43 11.75
N ILE A 454 -16.70 12.84 12.14
CA ILE A 454 -16.12 14.11 11.67
C ILE A 454 -15.80 14.02 10.18
N TYR A 455 -15.16 12.95 9.73
CA TYR A 455 -14.82 12.78 8.31
C TYR A 455 -16.05 12.69 7.42
N GLU A 456 -17.11 11.98 7.80
CA GLU A 456 -18.36 11.90 7.03
C GLU A 456 -19.06 13.26 6.92
N LYS A 457 -18.94 14.12 7.94
CA LYS A 457 -19.48 15.50 7.89
C LYS A 457 -18.60 16.45 7.08
N ALA A 458 -17.28 16.28 7.15
CA ALA A 458 -16.30 17.24 6.62
C ALA A 458 -15.81 16.92 5.21
N LEU A 459 -15.82 15.64 4.82
CA LEU A 459 -15.21 15.13 3.59
C LEU A 459 -16.25 14.56 2.62
N PRO A 460 -15.95 14.53 1.31
CA PRO A 460 -16.77 13.82 0.34
C PRO A 460 -16.80 12.30 0.58
N PRO A 461 -17.84 11.57 0.11
CA PRO A 461 -18.03 10.14 0.39
C PRO A 461 -16.89 9.19 -0.03
N TYR A 462 -16.06 9.60 -1.00
CA TYR A 462 -14.94 8.80 -1.51
C TYR A 462 -13.58 9.44 -1.20
N HIS A 463 -13.46 10.24 -0.15
CA HIS A 463 -12.18 10.85 0.18
C HIS A 463 -11.16 9.79 0.70
N PRO A 464 -9.88 9.81 0.27
CA PRO A 464 -8.88 8.80 0.69
C PRO A 464 -8.73 8.65 2.22
N ARG A 465 -8.85 9.74 2.98
CA ARG A 465 -8.86 9.70 4.47
C ARG A 465 -9.97 8.81 5.06
N LEU A 466 -11.12 8.66 4.39
CA LEU A 466 -12.16 7.71 4.81
C LEU A 466 -11.72 6.27 4.57
N ALA A 467 -11.02 6.01 3.46
CA ALA A 467 -10.47 4.70 3.12
C ALA A 467 -9.47 4.24 4.19
N THR A 468 -8.51 5.11 4.54
CA THR A 468 -7.56 4.86 5.63
C THR A 468 -8.26 4.58 6.97
N LEU A 469 -9.30 5.34 7.30
CA LEU A 469 -10.04 5.12 8.54
C LEU A 469 -10.81 3.78 8.54
N TYR A 470 -11.42 3.40 7.41
CA TYR A 470 -12.04 2.09 7.29
C TYR A 470 -11.02 0.96 7.41
N ALA A 471 -9.80 1.13 6.90
CA ALA A 471 -8.72 0.17 7.13
C ALA A 471 -8.34 0.09 8.62
N CYS A 472 -8.24 1.22 9.34
CA CYS A 472 -8.00 1.22 10.78
C CYS A 472 -9.11 0.50 11.56
N ILE A 473 -10.39 0.78 11.26
CA ILE A 473 -11.52 0.08 11.88
C ILE A 473 -11.50 -1.41 11.55
N GLY A 474 -11.16 -1.77 10.31
CA GLY A 474 -10.96 -3.15 9.87
C GLY A 474 -9.88 -3.86 10.70
N SER A 475 -8.76 -3.18 10.98
CA SER A 475 -7.69 -3.69 11.85
C SER A 475 -8.16 -4.00 13.26
N VAL A 476 -8.97 -3.12 13.87
CA VAL A 476 -9.52 -3.37 15.21
C VAL A 476 -10.40 -4.62 15.23
N TYR A 477 -11.29 -4.76 14.23
CA TYR A 477 -12.12 -5.97 14.14
C TYR A 477 -11.30 -7.22 13.84
N ASP A 478 -10.21 -7.12 13.09
CA ASP A 478 -9.27 -8.20 12.87
C ASP A 478 -8.60 -8.64 14.20
N ALA A 479 -8.13 -7.68 15.01
CA ALA A 479 -7.55 -7.93 16.32
C ALA A 479 -8.56 -8.55 17.32
N MET A 480 -9.85 -8.22 17.18
CA MET A 480 -10.95 -8.84 17.93
C MET A 480 -11.32 -10.25 17.43
N ASN A 481 -10.68 -10.75 16.37
CA ASN A 481 -11.03 -11.98 15.65
C ASN A 481 -12.43 -11.96 14.99
N GLU A 482 -13.00 -10.77 14.77
CA GLU A 482 -14.27 -10.57 14.06
C GLU A 482 -14.03 -10.45 12.56
N TYR A 483 -13.46 -11.50 11.96
CA TYR A 483 -12.88 -11.43 10.60
C TYR A 483 -13.87 -11.01 9.51
N SER A 484 -15.13 -11.43 9.60
CA SER A 484 -16.17 -11.03 8.64
C SER A 484 -16.44 -9.52 8.65
N LYS A 485 -16.39 -8.87 9.83
CA LYS A 485 -16.54 -7.41 9.93
C LYS A 485 -15.30 -6.72 9.38
N ALA A 486 -14.11 -7.19 9.74
CA ALA A 486 -12.85 -6.68 9.20
C ALA A 486 -12.83 -6.71 7.67
N PHE A 487 -13.19 -7.85 7.06
CA PHE A 487 -13.31 -8.00 5.60
C PHE A 487 -14.26 -6.96 5.00
N SER A 488 -15.41 -6.72 5.63
CA SER A 488 -16.38 -5.74 5.14
C SER A 488 -15.83 -4.31 5.13
N PHE A 489 -15.03 -3.93 6.12
CA PHE A 489 -14.42 -2.61 6.21
C PHE A 489 -13.24 -2.46 5.24
N TYR A 490 -12.38 -3.48 5.11
CA TYR A 490 -11.32 -3.49 4.09
C TYR A 490 -11.88 -3.45 2.66
N LYS A 491 -13.07 -4.01 2.43
CA LYS A 491 -13.75 -3.89 1.14
C LYS A 491 -14.24 -2.47 0.85
N LYS A 492 -14.71 -1.73 1.87
CA LYS A 492 -15.08 -0.30 1.74
C LYS A 492 -13.85 0.57 1.44
N ASP A 493 -12.74 0.31 2.12
CA ASP A 493 -11.44 0.92 1.83
C ASP A 493 -11.04 0.73 0.36
N LEU A 494 -11.03 -0.53 -0.11
CA LEU A 494 -10.75 -0.85 -1.51
C LEU A 494 -11.70 -0.15 -2.49
N GLU A 495 -13.01 -0.07 -2.18
CA GLU A 495 -13.99 0.59 -3.05
C GLU A 495 -13.68 2.07 -3.25
N ILE A 496 -13.31 2.78 -2.18
CA ILE A 496 -12.91 4.19 -2.26
C ILE A 496 -11.64 4.32 -3.09
N CYS A 497 -10.62 3.52 -2.80
CA CYS A 497 -9.35 3.55 -3.51
C CYS A 497 -9.52 3.26 -5.01
N LEU A 498 -10.37 2.31 -5.41
CA LEU A 498 -10.66 2.01 -6.82
C LEU A 498 -11.34 3.16 -7.55
N LYS A 499 -12.09 4.02 -6.85
CA LYS A 499 -12.80 5.16 -7.45
C LYS A 499 -11.91 6.39 -7.61
N VAL A 500 -10.90 6.56 -6.76
CA VAL A 500 -10.10 7.80 -6.70
C VAL A 500 -8.70 7.65 -7.27
N LEU A 501 -8.11 6.46 -7.16
CA LEU A 501 -6.69 6.26 -7.47
C LEU A 501 -6.47 5.68 -8.87
N HIS A 502 -5.28 5.94 -9.42
CA HIS A 502 -4.81 5.28 -10.64
C HIS A 502 -4.82 3.74 -10.46
N PRO A 503 -5.19 2.93 -11.47
CA PRO A 503 -5.24 1.47 -11.33
C PRO A 503 -3.94 0.78 -10.89
N ASN A 504 -2.79 1.45 -11.04
CA ASN A 504 -1.51 0.95 -10.53
C ASN A 504 -1.02 1.68 -9.26
N HIS A 505 -1.83 2.52 -8.62
CA HIS A 505 -1.41 3.26 -7.43
C HIS A 505 -1.02 2.30 -6.27
N PRO A 506 0.11 2.51 -5.58
CA PRO A 506 0.56 1.66 -4.47
C PRO A 506 -0.50 1.40 -3.39
N ASP A 507 -1.29 2.40 -3.02
CA ASP A 507 -2.35 2.23 -2.01
C ASP A 507 -3.40 1.17 -2.38
N LEU A 508 -3.70 0.96 -3.68
CA LEU A 508 -4.58 -0.15 -4.09
C LEU A 508 -3.97 -1.51 -3.73
N ALA A 509 -2.65 -1.63 -3.83
CA ALA A 509 -1.95 -2.85 -3.46
C ALA A 509 -1.98 -3.07 -1.94
N ASN A 510 -1.93 -2.00 -1.13
CA ASN A 510 -2.17 -2.09 0.32
C ASN A 510 -3.57 -2.63 0.65
N CYS A 511 -4.62 -2.08 0.00
CA CYS A 511 -5.99 -2.57 0.18
C CYS A 511 -6.11 -4.07 -0.16
N TYR A 512 -5.50 -4.50 -1.28
CA TYR A 512 -5.48 -5.91 -1.66
C TYR A 512 -4.70 -6.77 -0.65
N SER A 513 -3.58 -6.29 -0.11
CA SER A 513 -2.83 -7.03 0.90
C SER A 513 -3.59 -7.19 2.21
N ASN A 514 -4.33 -6.17 2.65
CA ASN A 514 -5.20 -6.26 3.82
C ASN A 514 -6.31 -7.30 3.61
N LEU A 515 -6.97 -7.27 2.43
CA LEU A 515 -7.95 -8.30 2.05
C LEU A 515 -7.31 -9.70 1.97
N GLY A 516 -6.10 -9.82 1.45
CA GLY A 516 -5.35 -11.08 1.43
C GLY A 516 -5.09 -11.62 2.83
N SER A 517 -4.71 -10.76 3.76
CA SER A 517 -4.42 -11.13 5.14
C SER A 517 -5.67 -11.60 5.89
N ILE A 518 -6.81 -10.92 5.69
CA ILE A 518 -8.04 -11.33 6.37
C ILE A 518 -8.64 -12.60 5.76
N SER A 519 -8.56 -12.79 4.43
CA SER A 519 -8.98 -14.04 3.79
C SER A 519 -8.14 -15.23 4.25
N ASP A 520 -6.83 -15.03 4.51
CA ASP A 520 -5.95 -16.06 5.09
C ASP A 520 -6.42 -16.48 6.49
N LYS A 521 -6.73 -15.52 7.37
CA LYS A 521 -7.27 -15.77 8.72
C LYS A 521 -8.66 -16.43 8.71
N MET A 522 -9.44 -16.18 7.66
CA MET A 522 -10.72 -16.86 7.41
C MET A 522 -10.54 -18.27 6.78
N CYS A 523 -9.30 -18.72 6.57
CA CYS A 523 -8.94 -19.97 5.91
C CYS A 523 -9.35 -20.05 4.42
N ASP A 524 -9.70 -18.94 3.77
CA ASP A 524 -9.87 -18.86 2.32
C ASP A 524 -8.52 -18.55 1.64
N TYR A 525 -7.64 -19.55 1.67
CA TYR A 525 -6.27 -19.40 1.19
C TYR A 525 -6.19 -19.09 -0.31
N GLN A 526 -7.16 -19.54 -1.11
CA GLN A 526 -7.15 -19.30 -2.55
C GLN A 526 -7.49 -17.84 -2.88
N GLU A 527 -8.50 -17.30 -2.20
CA GLU A 527 -8.84 -15.88 -2.32
C GLU A 527 -7.70 -14.99 -1.82
N ALA A 528 -7.09 -15.36 -0.67
CA ALA A 528 -5.93 -14.66 -0.12
C ALA A 528 -4.79 -14.54 -1.14
N ILE A 529 -4.39 -15.66 -1.74
CA ILE A 529 -3.35 -15.70 -2.79
C ILE A 529 -3.75 -14.88 -4.03
N SER A 530 -5.03 -14.86 -4.40
CA SER A 530 -5.53 -14.04 -5.52
C SER A 530 -5.33 -12.55 -5.24
N PHE A 531 -5.66 -12.09 -4.03
CA PHE A 531 -5.45 -10.70 -3.62
C PHE A 531 -3.96 -10.34 -3.56
N TYR A 532 -3.12 -11.16 -2.94
CA TYR A 532 -1.68 -10.90 -2.90
C TYR A 532 -1.05 -10.85 -4.29
N LYS A 533 -1.50 -11.69 -5.24
CA LYS A 533 -1.04 -11.60 -6.63
C LYS A 533 -1.42 -10.29 -7.31
N LYS A 534 -2.61 -9.74 -7.03
CA LYS A 534 -3.02 -8.41 -7.52
C LYS A 534 -2.13 -7.32 -6.93
N ALA A 535 -1.90 -7.35 -5.61
CA ALA A 535 -1.00 -6.43 -4.94
C ALA A 535 0.43 -6.47 -5.52
N ILE A 536 1.02 -7.66 -5.65
CA ILE A 536 2.35 -7.87 -6.23
C ILE A 536 2.41 -7.35 -7.68
N LYS A 537 1.36 -7.57 -8.49
CA LYS A 537 1.31 -7.08 -9.87
C LYS A 537 1.34 -5.55 -9.93
N ILE A 538 0.60 -4.88 -9.05
CA ILE A 538 0.60 -3.42 -8.96
C ILE A 538 1.97 -2.94 -8.50
N TYR A 539 2.50 -3.46 -7.40
CA TYR A 539 3.79 -3.06 -6.86
C TYR A 539 4.95 -3.23 -7.84
N LYS A 540 4.98 -4.34 -8.61
CA LYS A 540 5.99 -4.54 -9.65
C LYS A 540 5.93 -3.52 -10.80
N LYS A 541 4.78 -2.90 -11.04
CA LYS A 541 4.59 -1.94 -12.11
C LYS A 541 4.94 -0.51 -11.70
N THR A 542 4.62 -0.11 -10.48
CA THR A 542 4.72 1.29 -10.04
C THR A 542 5.89 1.59 -9.15
N LEU A 543 6.21 0.66 -8.25
CA LEU A 543 7.41 0.82 -7.44
C LEU A 543 8.57 0.26 -8.25
N SER A 544 9.78 0.78 -8.01
CA SER A 544 10.99 0.09 -8.46
C SER A 544 10.89 -1.39 -8.04
N SER A 545 11.58 -2.31 -8.71
CA SER A 545 11.54 -3.74 -8.39
C SER A 545 11.98 -4.08 -6.94
N ARG A 546 12.27 -3.06 -6.14
CA ARG A 546 12.91 -3.08 -4.83
C ARG A 546 12.23 -2.05 -3.90
N HIS A 547 10.98 -2.30 -3.53
CA HIS A 547 10.30 -1.53 -2.47
C HIS A 547 9.86 -2.44 -1.32
N HIS A 548 9.99 -2.00 -0.07
CA HIS A 548 9.70 -2.83 1.12
C HIS A 548 8.25 -3.36 1.14
N ASN A 549 7.25 -2.56 0.77
CA ASN A 549 5.87 -3.04 0.60
C ASN A 549 5.73 -4.27 -0.34
N LEU A 550 6.56 -4.38 -1.39
CA LEU A 550 6.57 -5.57 -2.25
C LEU A 550 7.14 -6.78 -1.51
N GLY A 551 8.21 -6.60 -0.73
CA GLY A 551 8.80 -7.63 0.14
C GLY A 551 7.82 -8.12 1.20
N GLY A 552 7.14 -7.20 1.88
CA GLY A 552 6.05 -7.51 2.81
C GLY A 552 4.92 -8.33 2.18
N CYS A 553 4.50 -7.98 0.96
CA CYS A 553 3.49 -8.77 0.23
C CYS A 553 3.96 -10.18 -0.12
N TYR A 554 5.22 -10.33 -0.53
CA TYR A 554 5.81 -11.65 -0.76
C TYR A 554 5.86 -12.48 0.52
N SER A 555 6.23 -11.86 1.65
CA SER A 555 6.23 -12.51 2.97
C SER A 555 4.84 -12.96 3.39
N ASN A 556 3.82 -12.13 3.21
CA ASN A 556 2.44 -12.48 3.58
C ASN A 556 1.89 -13.61 2.69
N ALA A 557 2.14 -13.57 1.38
CA ALA A 557 1.78 -14.67 0.49
C ALA A 557 2.54 -15.97 0.83
N ALA A 558 3.81 -15.87 1.25
CA ALA A 558 4.58 -17.01 1.71
C ALA A 558 3.99 -17.63 2.99
N LEU A 559 3.53 -16.80 3.92
CA LEU A 559 2.83 -17.24 5.12
C LEU A 559 1.56 -18.02 4.77
N THR A 560 0.75 -17.54 3.83
CA THR A 560 -0.41 -18.26 3.33
C THR A 560 -0.04 -19.60 2.71
N TYR A 561 1.01 -19.66 1.87
CA TYR A 561 1.49 -20.94 1.35
C TYR A 561 1.96 -21.90 2.44
N LYS A 562 2.58 -21.41 3.52
CA LYS A 562 2.94 -22.22 4.69
C LYS A 562 1.69 -22.78 5.36
N ASN A 563 0.66 -21.95 5.57
CA ASN A 563 -0.62 -22.36 6.18
C ASN A 563 -1.35 -23.42 5.33
N MET A 564 -1.19 -23.37 3.99
CA MET A 564 -1.66 -24.41 3.07
C MET A 564 -0.80 -25.69 3.06
N GLY A 565 0.29 -25.76 3.83
CA GLY A 565 1.27 -26.86 3.79
C GLY A 565 2.18 -26.88 2.54
N GLN A 566 2.13 -25.86 1.69
CA GLN A 566 2.94 -25.74 0.47
C GLN A 566 4.31 -25.12 0.76
N TYR A 567 5.12 -25.82 1.58
CA TYR A 567 6.38 -25.28 2.12
C TYR A 567 7.41 -24.87 1.06
N THR A 568 7.48 -25.57 -0.07
CA THR A 568 8.41 -25.22 -1.18
C THR A 568 8.07 -23.89 -1.83
N LYS A 569 6.77 -23.61 -2.03
CA LYS A 569 6.31 -22.31 -2.54
C LYS A 569 6.49 -21.22 -1.50
N ALA A 570 6.19 -21.51 -0.23
CA ALA A 570 6.42 -20.59 0.87
C ALA A 570 7.90 -20.16 0.92
N LEU A 571 8.83 -21.12 0.83
CA LEU A 571 10.26 -20.84 0.82
C LEU A 571 10.65 -19.94 -0.36
N SER A 572 10.21 -20.26 -1.58
CA SER A 572 10.50 -19.44 -2.77
C SER A 572 9.98 -18.00 -2.65
N TYR A 573 8.83 -17.80 -2.02
CA TYR A 573 8.28 -16.45 -1.82
C TYR A 573 9.02 -15.70 -0.71
N TYR A 574 9.41 -16.37 0.39
CA TYR A 574 10.26 -15.75 1.41
C TYR A 574 11.64 -15.39 0.87
N GLU A 575 12.24 -16.20 -0.02
CA GLU A 575 13.52 -15.88 -0.66
C GLU A 575 13.41 -14.60 -1.51
N LYS A 576 12.31 -14.43 -2.25
CA LYS A 576 12.03 -13.18 -2.99
C LYS A 576 11.86 -11.98 -2.07
N ALA A 577 11.12 -12.16 -0.96
CA ALA A 577 11.00 -11.11 0.06
C ALA A 577 12.38 -10.74 0.62
N LEU A 578 13.19 -11.74 0.96
CA LEU A 578 14.52 -11.53 1.53
C LEU A 578 15.46 -10.82 0.55
N GLU A 579 15.44 -11.19 -0.72
CA GLU A 579 16.21 -10.53 -1.77
C GLU A 579 15.86 -9.04 -1.82
N ILE A 580 14.57 -8.70 -1.91
CA ILE A 580 14.08 -7.32 -1.95
C ILE A 580 14.49 -6.54 -0.70
N GLU A 581 14.14 -7.05 0.49
CA GLU A 581 14.34 -6.33 1.74
C GLU A 581 15.83 -6.16 2.09
N SER A 582 16.68 -7.14 1.74
CA SER A 582 18.12 -7.07 2.01
C SER A 582 18.87 -5.97 1.24
N HIS A 583 18.29 -5.50 0.13
CA HIS A 583 18.87 -4.43 -0.69
C HIS A 583 18.44 -3.02 -0.23
N ILE A 584 17.26 -2.90 0.37
CA ILE A 584 16.61 -1.60 0.67
C ILE A 584 16.82 -1.25 2.14
N LEU A 585 16.55 -2.22 3.00
CA LEU A 585 16.52 -2.02 4.43
C LEU A 585 17.94 -2.25 4.99
N PRO A 586 18.45 -1.37 5.85
CA PRO A 586 19.65 -1.69 6.61
C PRO A 586 19.36 -2.95 7.43
N GLY A 587 20.35 -3.84 7.57
CA GLY A 587 20.17 -5.18 8.16
C GLY A 587 19.67 -5.23 9.61
N ASN A 588 19.34 -4.10 10.23
CA ASN A 588 18.68 -3.99 11.53
C ASN A 588 17.23 -3.47 11.45
N HIS A 589 16.57 -3.45 10.29
CA HIS A 589 15.18 -2.98 10.19
C HIS A 589 14.17 -3.95 10.85
N PRO A 590 13.13 -3.48 11.55
CA PRO A 590 12.09 -4.34 12.16
C PRO A 590 11.45 -5.36 11.20
N ASP A 591 11.11 -4.95 9.97
CA ASP A 591 10.53 -5.84 8.96
C ASP A 591 11.44 -7.02 8.59
N MET A 592 12.77 -6.82 8.59
CA MET A 592 13.73 -7.92 8.41
C MET A 592 13.66 -8.91 9.57
N ALA A 593 13.39 -8.45 10.79
CA ALA A 593 13.18 -9.34 11.92
C ALA A 593 11.89 -10.16 11.79
N THR A 594 10.79 -9.54 11.32
CA THR A 594 9.53 -10.22 11.05
C THR A 594 9.70 -11.28 9.96
N LEU A 595 10.38 -10.94 8.85
CA LEU A 595 10.70 -11.88 7.79
C LEU A 595 11.53 -13.07 8.29
N TYR A 596 12.60 -12.82 9.05
CA TYR A 596 13.40 -13.89 9.64
C TYR A 596 12.62 -14.74 10.65
N ASN A 597 11.72 -14.14 11.43
CA ASN A 597 10.85 -14.88 12.33
C ASN A 597 9.90 -15.81 11.55
N ASN A 598 9.31 -15.31 10.46
CA ASN A 598 8.41 -16.09 9.61
C ASN A 598 9.14 -17.24 8.89
N MET A 599 10.36 -17.00 8.40
CA MET A 599 11.23 -18.05 7.86
C MET A 599 11.61 -19.09 8.93
N GLY A 600 11.91 -18.64 10.16
CA GLY A 600 12.16 -19.53 11.30
C GLY A 600 10.96 -20.43 11.60
N SER A 601 9.75 -19.88 11.57
CA SER A 601 8.50 -20.64 11.70
C SER A 601 8.29 -21.63 10.56
N LEU A 602 8.60 -21.25 9.31
CA LEU A 602 8.54 -22.17 8.16
C LEU A 602 9.48 -23.37 8.35
N TYR A 603 10.74 -23.13 8.73
CA TYR A 603 11.69 -24.22 8.97
C TYR A 603 11.27 -25.11 10.15
N LEU A 604 10.63 -24.53 11.17
CA LEU A 604 10.03 -25.30 12.26
C LEU A 604 8.95 -26.26 11.72
N SER A 605 8.06 -25.79 10.84
CA SER A 605 7.03 -26.62 10.18
C SER A 605 7.61 -27.67 9.22
N MET A 606 8.79 -27.42 8.65
CA MET A 606 9.53 -28.36 7.81
C MET A 606 10.38 -29.36 8.61
N ASN A 607 10.35 -29.29 9.95
CA ASN A 607 11.19 -30.06 10.87
C ASN A 607 12.71 -29.82 10.74
N ASP A 608 13.12 -28.69 10.15
CA ASP A 608 14.52 -28.24 10.13
C ASP A 608 14.77 -27.30 11.30
N TRP A 609 14.82 -27.87 12.50
CA TRP A 609 14.84 -27.11 13.76
C TRP A 609 16.13 -26.30 13.94
N GLU A 610 17.26 -26.78 13.42
CA GLU A 610 18.54 -26.05 13.47
C GLU A 610 18.49 -24.75 12.65
N LYS A 611 17.96 -24.80 11.41
CA LYS A 611 17.75 -23.57 10.63
C LYS A 611 16.70 -22.69 11.27
N SER A 612 15.65 -23.26 11.86
CA SER A 612 14.65 -22.50 12.61
C SER A 612 15.29 -21.64 13.71
N VAL A 613 16.14 -22.24 14.57
CA VAL A 613 16.92 -21.52 15.58
C VAL A 613 17.78 -20.41 14.96
N LYS A 614 18.50 -20.71 13.86
CA LYS A 614 19.36 -19.73 13.18
C LYS A 614 18.58 -18.49 12.75
N PHE A 615 17.40 -18.67 12.15
CA PHE A 615 16.58 -17.57 11.68
C PHE A 615 15.92 -16.80 12.84
N PHE A 616 15.40 -17.48 13.86
CA PHE A 616 14.87 -16.80 15.04
C PHE A 616 15.95 -15.97 15.77
N LYS A 617 17.19 -16.46 15.86
CA LYS A 617 18.32 -15.69 16.43
C LYS A 617 18.66 -14.45 15.62
N LYS A 618 18.56 -14.50 14.28
CA LYS A 618 18.72 -13.32 13.42
C LYS A 618 17.64 -12.28 13.73
N ALA A 619 16.37 -12.69 13.82
CA ALA A 619 15.26 -11.82 14.19
C ALA A 619 15.47 -11.18 15.58
N LEU A 620 15.84 -11.97 16.59
CA LEU A 620 16.11 -11.49 17.94
C LEU A 620 17.25 -10.47 17.97
N LYS A 621 18.34 -10.71 17.24
CA LYS A 621 19.48 -9.78 17.17
C LYS A 621 19.06 -8.39 16.68
N ILE A 622 18.15 -8.34 15.71
CA ILE A 622 17.62 -7.09 15.17
C ILE A 622 16.72 -6.41 16.20
N ARG A 623 15.71 -7.14 16.71
CA ARG A 623 14.75 -6.62 17.69
C ARG A 623 15.43 -6.04 18.93
N ARG A 624 16.48 -6.69 19.45
CA ARG A 624 17.26 -6.22 20.61
C ARG A 624 17.96 -4.87 20.42
N LYS A 625 18.21 -4.47 19.16
CA LYS A 625 18.86 -3.18 18.87
C LYS A 625 17.86 -2.04 18.72
N VAL A 626 16.67 -2.34 18.18
CA VAL A 626 15.68 -1.32 17.78
C VAL A 626 14.62 -1.11 18.85
N LEU A 627 14.25 -2.17 19.57
CA LEU A 627 13.13 -2.17 20.50
C LEU A 627 13.60 -2.05 21.96
N PRO A 628 12.79 -1.42 22.84
CA PRO A 628 13.05 -1.42 24.28
C PRO A 628 13.13 -2.85 24.85
N SER A 629 13.83 -3.01 25.97
CA SER A 629 14.08 -4.33 26.58
C SER A 629 12.82 -5.07 27.06
N ASN A 630 11.72 -4.36 27.26
CA ASN A 630 10.42 -4.90 27.68
C ASN A 630 9.43 -5.09 26.51
N HIS A 631 9.89 -4.97 25.26
CA HIS A 631 9.02 -5.07 24.09
C HIS A 631 8.58 -6.53 23.84
N ILE A 632 7.28 -6.74 23.57
CA ILE A 632 6.67 -8.07 23.42
C ILE A 632 7.28 -8.91 22.28
N ASP A 633 7.70 -8.27 21.19
CA ASP A 633 8.38 -8.98 20.08
C ASP A 633 9.71 -9.64 20.48
N LEU A 634 10.39 -9.12 21.52
CA LEU A 634 11.57 -9.77 22.08
C LEU A 634 11.17 -11.07 22.76
N ALA A 635 10.11 -11.03 23.57
CA ALA A 635 9.58 -12.20 24.26
C ALA A 635 9.08 -13.27 23.27
N ALA A 636 8.39 -12.85 22.20
CA ALA A 636 7.96 -13.75 21.13
C ALA A 636 9.15 -14.44 20.44
N SER A 637 10.24 -13.69 20.16
CA SER A 637 11.46 -14.28 19.61
C SER A 637 12.10 -15.29 20.57
N TYR A 638 12.20 -14.97 21.87
CA TYR A 638 12.73 -15.89 22.87
C TYR A 638 11.88 -17.15 23.00
N ASN A 639 10.55 -17.02 23.02
CA ASN A 639 9.64 -18.16 23.08
C ASN A 639 9.78 -19.07 21.85
N ASN A 640 9.86 -18.50 20.65
CA ASN A 640 10.05 -19.26 19.41
C ASN A 640 11.41 -20.00 19.37
N ILE A 641 12.47 -19.36 19.89
CA ILE A 641 13.77 -20.02 20.07
C ILE A 641 13.67 -21.18 21.08
N GLY A 642 12.95 -20.98 22.18
CA GLY A 642 12.68 -22.01 23.18
C GLY A 642 11.95 -23.22 22.60
N VAL A 643 10.92 -22.99 21.78
CA VAL A 643 10.19 -24.06 21.07
C VAL A 643 11.13 -24.85 20.16
N ALA A 644 11.96 -24.15 19.38
CA ALA A 644 12.89 -24.81 18.47
C ALA A 644 13.95 -25.63 19.22
N TYR A 645 14.49 -25.13 20.34
CA TYR A 645 15.43 -25.88 21.17
C TYR A 645 14.79 -27.09 21.86
N ALA A 646 13.55 -26.96 22.35
CA ALA A 646 12.81 -28.08 22.91
C ALA A 646 12.61 -29.21 21.86
N LYS A 647 12.37 -28.86 20.59
CA LYS A 647 12.29 -29.85 19.49
C LYS A 647 13.64 -30.50 19.16
N ILE A 648 14.75 -29.78 19.33
CA ILE A 648 16.12 -30.31 19.21
C ILE A 648 16.49 -31.20 20.42
N ASN A 649 15.70 -31.16 21.50
CA ASN A 649 15.99 -31.77 22.79
C ASN A 649 17.19 -31.15 23.53
N ASP A 650 17.48 -29.86 23.26
CA ASP A 650 18.45 -29.05 24.02
C ASP A 650 17.69 -28.30 25.12
N LEU A 651 17.39 -29.04 26.20
CA LEU A 651 16.49 -28.59 27.27
C LEU A 651 17.06 -27.38 28.04
N ASP A 652 18.38 -27.32 28.23
CA ASP A 652 19.04 -26.19 28.92
C ASP A 652 18.84 -24.88 28.17
N LYS A 653 19.06 -24.87 26.84
CA LYS A 653 18.84 -23.66 26.02
C LYS A 653 17.36 -23.34 25.85
N ALA A 654 16.49 -24.35 25.83
CA ALA A 654 15.05 -24.15 25.81
C ALA A 654 14.59 -23.43 27.09
N GLN A 655 15.02 -23.92 28.25
CA GLN A 655 14.75 -23.32 29.56
C GLN A 655 15.24 -21.88 29.63
N GLU A 656 16.50 -21.62 29.26
CA GLU A 656 17.09 -20.28 29.25
C GLU A 656 16.29 -19.30 28.37
N SER A 657 15.83 -19.78 27.21
CA SER A 657 15.05 -18.97 26.26
C SER A 657 13.66 -18.66 26.80
N TYR A 658 12.93 -19.64 27.34
CA TYR A 658 11.60 -19.41 27.91
C TYR A 658 11.65 -18.51 29.15
N MET A 659 12.66 -18.67 30.02
CA MET A 659 12.82 -17.81 31.20
C MET A 659 13.01 -16.34 30.79
N ARG A 660 13.79 -16.06 29.74
CA ARG A 660 13.90 -14.70 29.20
C ARG A 660 12.60 -14.19 28.60
N ALA A 661 11.85 -15.05 27.92
CA ALA A 661 10.54 -14.66 27.39
C ALA A 661 9.57 -14.24 28.52
N ILE A 662 9.52 -15.05 29.59
CA ILE A 662 8.70 -14.81 30.78
C ILE A 662 9.10 -13.50 31.45
N GLU A 663 10.40 -13.25 31.68
CA GLU A 663 10.87 -12.01 32.31
C GLU A 663 10.42 -10.76 31.54
N VAL A 664 10.45 -10.82 30.20
CA VAL A 664 10.00 -9.72 29.35
C VAL A 664 8.47 -9.58 29.40
N TYR A 665 7.72 -10.69 29.33
CA TYR A 665 6.25 -10.65 29.40
C TYR A 665 5.73 -10.17 30.76
N GLU A 666 6.37 -10.54 31.88
CA GLU A 666 6.01 -10.08 33.23
C GLU A 666 6.25 -8.57 33.41
N LYS A 667 7.24 -8.02 32.71
CA LYS A 667 7.52 -6.57 32.68
C LYS A 667 6.65 -5.80 31.69
N ALA A 668 5.95 -6.51 30.80
CA ALA A 668 5.06 -5.92 29.79
C ALA A 668 3.63 -5.75 30.32
N SER A 669 2.81 -4.94 29.63
CA SER A 669 1.44 -4.59 30.05
C SER A 669 0.51 -5.80 30.21
N THR A 670 -0.58 -5.63 30.98
CA THR A 670 -1.57 -6.67 31.37
C THR A 670 -2.31 -7.33 30.20
N SER A 671 -2.28 -6.77 28.99
CA SER A 671 -2.96 -7.32 27.81
C SER A 671 -2.36 -8.62 27.26
N ASN A 672 -1.18 -9.04 27.74
CA ASN A 672 -0.44 -10.21 27.19
C ASN A 672 -0.51 -11.47 28.06
N GLN A 673 -1.46 -11.52 28.99
CA GLN A 673 -1.56 -12.60 29.97
C GLN A 673 -1.76 -13.98 29.33
N SER A 674 -2.47 -14.10 28.22
CA SER A 674 -2.64 -15.38 27.51
C SER A 674 -1.33 -15.94 26.94
N VAL A 675 -0.46 -15.06 26.40
CA VAL A 675 0.84 -15.44 25.86
C VAL A 675 1.82 -15.79 26.97
N LEU A 676 1.79 -15.04 28.08
CA LEU A 676 2.54 -15.38 29.29
C LEU A 676 2.16 -16.76 29.83
N ALA A 677 0.86 -17.08 29.88
CA ALA A 677 0.38 -18.40 30.30
C ALA A 677 0.87 -19.52 29.36
N ALA A 678 0.92 -19.27 28.05
CA ALA A 678 1.49 -20.22 27.09
C ALA A 678 3.00 -20.45 27.34
N SER A 679 3.76 -19.39 27.63
CA SER A 679 5.19 -19.52 27.98
C SER A 679 5.39 -20.28 29.31
N TYR A 680 4.52 -20.09 30.31
CA TYR A 680 4.53 -20.88 31.54
C TYR A 680 4.23 -22.37 31.29
N ASN A 681 3.26 -22.67 30.43
CA ASN A 681 3.01 -24.06 30.01
C ASN A 681 4.23 -24.67 29.30
N ASN A 682 4.89 -23.90 28.41
CA ASN A 682 6.06 -24.38 27.68
C ASN A 682 7.26 -24.66 28.61
N ILE A 683 7.56 -23.75 29.55
CA ILE A 683 8.65 -23.98 30.52
C ILE A 683 8.31 -25.12 31.49
N GLY A 684 7.03 -25.26 31.89
CA GLY A 684 6.57 -26.40 32.68
C GLY A 684 6.82 -27.72 31.97
N SER A 685 6.57 -27.78 30.67
CA SER A 685 6.89 -28.97 29.85
C SER A 685 8.39 -29.25 29.74
N VAL A 686 9.24 -28.22 29.71
CA VAL A 686 10.70 -28.41 29.70
C VAL A 686 11.18 -28.94 31.05
N TYR A 687 10.74 -28.37 32.17
CA TYR A 687 11.09 -28.88 33.50
C TYR A 687 10.64 -30.33 33.70
N ASP A 688 9.46 -30.67 33.17
CA ASP A 688 8.97 -32.04 33.22
C ASP A 688 9.86 -33.01 32.43
N GLN A 689 10.31 -32.62 31.23
CA GLN A 689 11.28 -33.40 30.44
C GLN A 689 12.64 -33.51 31.12
N MET A 690 13.02 -32.53 31.95
CA MET A 690 14.23 -32.57 32.78
C MET A 690 14.06 -33.41 34.06
N GLY A 691 12.86 -33.90 34.37
CA GLY A 691 12.54 -34.64 35.60
C GLY A 691 12.29 -33.75 36.83
N GLU A 692 12.22 -32.43 36.68
CA GLU A 692 11.93 -31.47 37.75
C GLU A 692 10.42 -31.28 37.94
N HIS A 693 9.70 -32.35 38.30
CA HIS A 693 8.23 -32.38 38.33
C HIS A 693 7.58 -31.34 39.26
N SER A 694 8.24 -30.98 40.36
CA SER A 694 7.73 -29.95 41.29
C SER A 694 7.72 -28.56 40.65
N LYS A 695 8.80 -28.19 39.93
CA LYS A 695 8.85 -26.92 39.18
C LYS A 695 7.89 -26.95 38.00
N ALA A 696 7.76 -28.08 37.31
CA ALA A 696 6.81 -28.24 36.23
C ALA A 696 5.38 -27.92 36.71
N LEU A 697 4.97 -28.49 37.85
CA LEU A 697 3.66 -28.24 38.45
C LEU A 697 3.49 -26.76 38.84
N GLU A 698 4.49 -26.13 39.46
CA GLU A 698 4.45 -24.70 39.81
C GLU A 698 4.16 -23.82 38.58
N TYR A 699 4.85 -24.06 37.46
CA TYR A 699 4.65 -23.29 36.24
C TYR A 699 3.31 -23.58 35.56
N TYR A 700 2.84 -24.84 35.57
CA TYR A 700 1.50 -25.15 35.08
C TYR A 700 0.40 -24.48 35.91
N GLU A 701 0.55 -24.40 37.23
CA GLU A 701 -0.37 -23.68 38.11
C GLU A 701 -0.36 -22.16 37.85
N LYS A 702 0.81 -21.56 37.61
CA LYS A 702 0.89 -20.15 37.16
C LYS A 702 0.15 -19.93 35.84
N ALA A 703 0.33 -20.82 34.86
CA ALA A 703 -0.41 -20.76 33.59
C ALA A 703 -1.92 -20.91 33.81
N HIS A 704 -2.33 -21.80 34.72
CA HIS A 704 -3.72 -22.06 35.04
C HIS A 704 -4.42 -20.84 35.63
N ASN A 705 -3.82 -20.23 36.66
CA ASN A 705 -4.37 -19.06 37.34
C ASN A 705 -4.62 -17.91 36.35
N ILE A 706 -3.70 -17.70 35.42
CA ILE A 706 -3.87 -16.68 34.37
C ILE A 706 -4.97 -17.07 33.38
N ASN A 707 -4.91 -18.28 32.82
CA ASN A 707 -5.89 -18.73 31.84
C ASN A 707 -7.32 -18.74 32.40
N GLN A 708 -7.50 -19.10 33.67
CA GLN A 708 -8.79 -19.09 34.35
C GLN A 708 -9.35 -17.66 34.53
N ALA A 709 -8.47 -16.68 34.76
CA ALA A 709 -8.88 -15.29 34.94
C ALA A 709 -9.22 -14.58 33.61
N VAL A 710 -8.57 -14.95 32.51
CA VAL A 710 -8.63 -14.20 31.24
C VAL A 710 -9.51 -14.88 30.18
N LEU A 711 -9.51 -16.20 30.12
CA LEU A 711 -10.16 -16.93 29.04
C LEU A 711 -11.60 -17.33 29.38
N PRO A 712 -12.50 -17.39 28.39
CA PRO A 712 -13.82 -18.01 28.57
C PRO A 712 -13.68 -19.45 29.07
N SER A 713 -14.65 -19.91 29.85
CA SER A 713 -14.64 -21.25 30.47
C SER A 713 -14.65 -22.41 29.45
N THR A 714 -14.92 -22.14 28.18
CA THR A 714 -14.88 -23.11 27.07
C THR A 714 -13.59 -23.07 26.24
N HIS A 715 -12.62 -22.21 26.59
CA HIS A 715 -11.43 -22.02 25.76
C HIS A 715 -10.47 -23.23 25.82
N LEU A 716 -9.96 -23.66 24.66
CA LEU A 716 -9.12 -24.87 24.55
C LEU A 716 -7.79 -24.79 25.32
N ASN A 717 -7.13 -23.62 25.37
CA ASN A 717 -5.93 -23.43 26.18
C ASN A 717 -6.14 -23.72 27.68
N LEU A 718 -7.36 -23.47 28.19
CA LEU A 718 -7.71 -23.82 29.55
C LEU A 718 -7.73 -25.35 29.71
N ALA A 719 -8.36 -26.08 28.78
CA ALA A 719 -8.36 -27.55 28.76
C ALA A 719 -6.96 -28.15 28.64
N THR A 720 -6.07 -27.55 27.84
CA THR A 720 -4.67 -27.97 27.75
C THR A 720 -3.94 -27.81 29.07
N THR A 721 -4.15 -26.69 29.77
CA THR A 721 -3.52 -26.46 31.08
C THR A 721 -4.04 -27.45 32.13
N TYR A 722 -5.36 -27.71 32.16
CA TYR A 722 -5.95 -28.76 33.00
C TYR A 722 -5.36 -30.14 32.67
N THR A 723 -5.18 -30.47 31.39
CA THR A 723 -4.57 -31.74 30.97
C THR A 723 -3.15 -31.87 31.49
N ASN A 724 -2.32 -30.82 31.33
CA ASN A 724 -0.93 -30.83 31.79
C ASN A 724 -0.84 -31.04 33.31
N ILE A 725 -1.64 -30.30 34.09
CA ILE A 725 -1.70 -30.45 35.55
C ILE A 725 -2.20 -31.84 35.95
N GLY A 726 -3.27 -32.33 35.30
CA GLY A 726 -3.81 -33.66 35.55
C GLY A 726 -2.79 -34.76 35.31
N THR A 727 -2.06 -34.70 34.19
CA THR A 727 -0.99 -35.64 33.86
C THR A 727 0.13 -35.57 34.89
N LYS A 728 0.48 -34.38 35.41
CA LYS A 728 1.51 -34.28 36.46
C LYS A 728 1.05 -34.85 37.80
N TYR A 729 -0.20 -34.62 38.21
CA TYR A 729 -0.74 -35.25 39.41
C TYR A 729 -0.77 -36.78 39.28
N ASP A 730 -1.06 -37.31 38.08
CA ASP A 730 -1.00 -38.75 37.80
C ASP A 730 0.42 -39.30 37.97
N ASP A 731 1.42 -38.61 37.40
CA ASP A 731 2.82 -39.04 37.43
C ASP A 731 3.44 -39.01 38.85
N ILE A 732 2.99 -38.10 39.72
CA ILE A 732 3.43 -38.06 41.14
C ILE A 732 2.62 -38.99 42.06
N GLY A 733 1.69 -39.80 41.52
CA GLY A 733 0.89 -40.78 42.26
C GLY A 733 -0.38 -40.23 42.91
N GLU A 734 -0.70 -38.95 42.70
CA GLU A 734 -1.91 -38.28 43.21
C GLU A 734 -3.09 -38.46 42.24
N HIS A 735 -3.36 -39.72 41.87
CA HIS A 735 -4.30 -40.08 40.81
C HIS A 735 -5.72 -39.54 41.02
N SER A 736 -6.19 -39.43 42.27
CA SER A 736 -7.51 -38.86 42.57
C SER A 736 -7.62 -37.39 42.20
N LYS A 737 -6.55 -36.59 42.37
CA LYS A 737 -6.52 -35.20 41.88
C LYS A 737 -6.47 -35.18 40.35
N ALA A 738 -5.67 -36.06 39.75
CA ALA A 738 -5.55 -36.16 38.30
C ALA A 738 -6.90 -36.37 37.59
N VAL A 739 -7.78 -37.22 38.14
CA VAL A 739 -9.13 -37.44 37.60
C VAL A 739 -9.90 -36.12 37.48
N SER A 740 -9.94 -35.31 38.53
CA SER A 740 -10.68 -34.05 38.54
C SER A 740 -10.21 -33.08 37.45
N TYR A 741 -8.89 -32.97 37.26
CA TYR A 741 -8.31 -32.12 36.21
C TYR A 741 -8.62 -32.65 34.81
N HIS A 742 -8.51 -33.96 34.58
CA HIS A 742 -8.81 -34.59 33.29
C HIS A 742 -10.31 -34.54 32.93
N GLU A 743 -11.21 -34.74 33.90
CA GLU A 743 -12.65 -34.59 33.71
C GLU A 743 -13.01 -33.16 33.29
N THR A 744 -12.40 -32.16 33.95
CA THR A 744 -12.62 -30.75 33.63
C THR A 744 -12.10 -30.43 32.21
N ALA A 745 -10.89 -30.88 31.86
CA ALA A 745 -10.34 -30.71 30.52
C ALA A 745 -11.23 -31.34 29.44
N LEU A 746 -11.72 -32.56 29.68
CA LEU A 746 -12.61 -33.27 28.77
C LEU A 746 -13.95 -32.54 28.62
N ALA A 747 -14.53 -32.05 29.71
CA ALA A 747 -15.78 -31.29 29.68
C ALA A 747 -15.67 -30.00 28.86
N ILE A 748 -14.53 -29.29 28.96
CA ILE A 748 -14.24 -28.10 28.14
C ILE A 748 -14.16 -28.49 26.66
N ARG A 749 -13.35 -29.50 26.32
CA ARG A 749 -13.17 -29.98 24.94
C ARG A 749 -14.48 -30.46 24.31
N ARG A 750 -15.36 -31.16 25.06
CA ARG A 750 -16.69 -31.59 24.58
C ARG A 750 -17.62 -30.43 24.25
N LYS A 751 -17.48 -29.29 24.92
CA LYS A 751 -18.27 -28.08 24.62
C LYS A 751 -17.69 -27.28 23.46
N ALA A 752 -16.38 -27.33 23.26
CA ALA A 752 -15.67 -26.49 22.29
C ALA A 752 -15.42 -27.14 20.93
N LEU A 753 -15.38 -28.48 20.87
CA LEU A 753 -14.99 -29.23 19.68
C LEU A 753 -16.17 -30.05 19.11
N SER A 754 -16.08 -30.39 17.82
CA SER A 754 -16.98 -31.38 17.21
C SER A 754 -16.76 -32.77 17.82
N SER A 755 -17.78 -33.63 17.78
CA SER A 755 -17.76 -34.96 18.41
C SER A 755 -16.62 -35.87 17.93
N ASP A 756 -16.13 -35.64 16.71
CA ASP A 756 -15.11 -36.48 16.07
C ASP A 756 -13.71 -35.81 16.09
N HIS A 757 -13.48 -34.80 16.94
CA HIS A 757 -12.19 -34.10 16.98
C HIS A 757 -11.08 -34.94 17.65
N PRO A 758 -9.86 -35.02 17.10
CA PRO A 758 -8.75 -35.82 17.66
C PRO A 758 -8.43 -35.54 19.13
N ASP A 759 -8.45 -34.27 19.55
CA ASP A 759 -8.20 -33.88 20.95
C ASP A 759 -9.19 -34.48 21.95
N LEU A 760 -10.41 -34.83 21.52
CA LEU A 760 -11.37 -35.56 22.37
C LEU A 760 -10.91 -37.00 22.59
N ALA A 761 -10.45 -37.68 21.54
CA ALA A 761 -9.87 -39.03 21.67
C ALA A 761 -8.67 -39.03 22.62
N ALA A 762 -7.74 -38.09 22.46
CA ALA A 762 -6.59 -37.95 23.36
C ALA A 762 -7.01 -37.70 24.83
N SER A 763 -8.08 -36.91 25.04
CA SER A 763 -8.63 -36.67 26.38
C SER A 763 -9.22 -37.93 27.00
N TYR A 764 -9.95 -38.71 26.20
CA TYR A 764 -10.51 -40.00 26.63
C TYR A 764 -9.42 -41.03 26.93
N ILE A 765 -8.33 -41.05 26.17
CA ILE A 765 -7.17 -41.91 26.48
C ILE A 765 -6.54 -41.51 27.82
N ASN A 766 -6.29 -40.22 28.01
CA ASN A 766 -5.68 -39.72 29.25
C ASN A 766 -6.55 -40.02 30.48
N ILE A 767 -7.86 -39.75 30.41
CA ILE A 767 -8.75 -40.04 31.54
C ILE A 767 -8.95 -41.54 31.76
N GLY A 768 -8.96 -42.34 30.69
CA GLY A 768 -9.04 -43.80 30.78
C GLY A 768 -7.85 -44.40 31.53
N ARG A 769 -6.64 -43.90 31.24
CA ARG A 769 -5.41 -44.29 31.97
C ARG A 769 -5.52 -43.98 33.47
N VAL A 770 -5.97 -42.78 33.81
CA VAL A 770 -6.08 -42.37 35.22
C VAL A 770 -7.18 -43.16 35.96
N TYR A 771 -8.30 -43.47 35.29
CA TYR A 771 -9.33 -44.35 35.85
C TYR A 771 -8.81 -45.75 36.16
N ASP A 772 -7.98 -46.32 35.27
CA ASP A 772 -7.35 -47.62 35.51
C ASP A 772 -6.40 -47.57 36.73
N ASN A 773 -5.64 -46.49 36.87
CA ASN A 773 -4.73 -46.28 38.00
C ASN A 773 -5.45 -46.20 39.35
N ILE A 774 -6.68 -45.67 39.42
CA ILE A 774 -7.49 -45.61 40.65
C ILE A 774 -8.39 -46.84 40.86
N GLY A 775 -8.31 -47.86 39.99
CA GLY A 775 -9.11 -49.08 40.09
C GLY A 775 -10.54 -48.97 39.54
N GLU A 776 -10.88 -47.87 38.87
CA GLU A 776 -12.18 -47.64 38.23
C GLU A 776 -12.21 -48.25 36.81
N HIS A 777 -11.88 -49.54 36.70
CA HIS A 777 -11.63 -50.24 35.44
C HIS A 777 -12.81 -50.15 34.45
N MET A 778 -14.05 -50.12 34.93
CA MET A 778 -15.23 -49.99 34.06
C MET A 778 -15.29 -48.61 33.38
N LYS A 779 -15.00 -47.53 34.12
CA LYS A 779 -14.91 -46.17 33.57
C LYS A 779 -13.73 -46.04 32.61
N ALA A 780 -12.61 -46.70 32.93
CA ALA A 780 -11.45 -46.75 32.05
C ALA A 780 -11.78 -47.39 30.69
N ILE A 781 -12.48 -48.54 30.69
CA ILE A 781 -12.94 -49.20 29.46
C ILE A 781 -13.84 -48.28 28.64
N THR A 782 -14.85 -47.66 29.27
CA THR A 782 -15.76 -46.75 28.57
C THR A 782 -15.02 -45.55 27.96
N ALA A 783 -14.03 -44.99 28.67
CA ALA A 783 -13.22 -43.91 28.13
C ALA A 783 -12.42 -44.36 26.90
N VAL A 784 -11.74 -45.51 26.97
CA VAL A 784 -10.98 -46.05 25.82
C VAL A 784 -11.90 -46.40 24.64
N GLU A 785 -13.10 -46.91 24.88
CA GLU A 785 -14.09 -47.18 23.83
C GLU A 785 -14.53 -45.89 23.11
N ASN A 786 -14.79 -44.81 23.84
CA ASN A 786 -15.09 -43.50 23.24
C ASN A 786 -13.91 -42.96 22.40
N ALA A 787 -12.67 -43.18 22.84
CA ALA A 787 -11.49 -42.79 22.06
C ALA A 787 -11.38 -43.59 20.75
N ILE A 788 -11.59 -44.91 20.81
CA ILE A 788 -11.56 -45.79 19.63
C ILE A 788 -12.64 -45.39 18.63
N GLU A 789 -13.86 -45.09 19.08
CA GLU A 789 -14.96 -44.68 18.19
C GLU A 789 -14.62 -43.41 17.39
N ILE A 790 -13.96 -42.44 18.04
CA ILE A 790 -13.51 -41.21 17.38
C ILE A 790 -12.37 -41.52 16.41
N GLU A 791 -11.37 -42.28 16.83
CA GLU A 791 -10.21 -42.60 16.01
C GLU A 791 -10.54 -43.47 14.79
N GLU A 792 -11.52 -44.37 14.89
CA GLU A 792 -12.01 -45.20 13.78
C GLU A 792 -12.61 -44.37 12.63
N LYS A 793 -13.11 -43.17 12.93
CA LYS A 793 -13.61 -42.23 11.91
C LYS A 793 -12.50 -41.42 11.25
N LEU A 794 -11.36 -41.27 11.93
CA LEU A 794 -10.26 -40.39 11.52
C LEU A 794 -9.10 -41.14 10.87
N LEU A 795 -8.90 -42.40 11.26
CA LEU A 795 -7.73 -43.20 10.91
C LEU A 795 -8.14 -44.48 10.18
N PRO A 796 -7.30 -45.00 9.26
CA PRO A 796 -7.48 -46.32 8.67
C PRO A 796 -7.58 -47.42 9.75
N SER A 797 -8.33 -48.49 9.47
CA SER A 797 -8.62 -49.55 10.44
C SER A 797 -7.40 -50.36 10.91
N ASP A 798 -6.30 -50.29 10.15
CA ASP A 798 -4.98 -50.88 10.40
C ASP A 798 -3.97 -49.90 11.02
N HIS A 799 -4.39 -48.67 11.36
CA HIS A 799 -3.50 -47.68 11.93
C HIS A 799 -2.92 -48.15 13.30
N PRO A 800 -1.59 -48.09 13.51
CA PRO A 800 -0.95 -48.61 14.72
C PRO A 800 -1.52 -48.09 16.05
N HIS A 801 -1.92 -46.82 16.07
CA HIS A 801 -2.53 -46.19 17.26
C HIS A 801 -3.86 -46.85 17.67
N LEU A 802 -4.66 -47.24 16.67
CA LEU A 802 -5.94 -47.91 16.88
C LEU A 802 -5.75 -49.31 17.46
N THR A 803 -4.70 -50.01 17.00
CA THR A 803 -4.27 -51.30 17.54
C THR A 803 -3.86 -51.16 19.02
N ILE A 804 -3.04 -50.16 19.35
CA ILE A 804 -2.62 -49.88 20.74
C ILE A 804 -3.83 -49.58 21.63
N CYS A 805 -4.80 -48.77 21.16
CA CYS A 805 -6.01 -48.47 21.94
C CYS A 805 -6.85 -49.73 22.19
N ARG A 806 -7.00 -50.61 21.18
CA ARG A 806 -7.70 -51.90 21.32
C ARG A 806 -6.97 -52.83 22.29
N GLU A 807 -5.64 -52.91 22.23
CA GLU A 807 -4.82 -53.69 23.16
C GLU A 807 -4.93 -53.16 24.60
N ASN A 808 -4.90 -51.85 24.79
CA ASN A 808 -5.11 -51.21 26.09
C ASN A 808 -6.50 -51.54 26.67
N ARG A 809 -7.55 -51.51 25.84
CA ARG A 809 -8.90 -51.92 26.25
C ARG A 809 -8.93 -53.37 26.74
N GLU A 810 -8.32 -54.29 25.99
CA GLU A 810 -8.25 -55.71 26.37
C GLU A 810 -7.37 -55.94 27.61
N TYR A 811 -6.32 -55.16 27.79
CA TYR A 811 -5.50 -55.18 29.00
C TYR A 811 -6.30 -54.78 30.25
N VAL A 812 -7.05 -53.67 30.19
CA VAL A 812 -7.89 -53.22 31.30
C VAL A 812 -9.03 -54.22 31.56
N ARG A 813 -9.64 -54.79 30.52
CA ARG A 813 -10.66 -55.85 30.65
C ARG A 813 -10.16 -57.10 31.39
N LYS A 814 -8.88 -57.44 31.28
CA LYS A 814 -8.29 -58.58 32.01
C LYS A 814 -8.04 -58.29 33.50
N ARG A 815 -7.99 -57.02 33.89
CA ARG A 815 -7.82 -56.58 35.29
C ARG A 815 -9.17 -56.45 36.03
N LEU A 816 -10.27 -56.38 35.28
CA LEU A 816 -11.65 -56.35 35.74
C LEU A 816 -12.16 -57.77 35.98
#